data_AF-Q2L6Y4-F1
#
_entry.id   AF-Q2L6Y4-F1
#
_cell.length_a   1.000
_cell.length_b   1.000
_cell.length_c   1.000
_cell.angle_alpha   90.00
_cell.angle_beta   90.00
_cell.angle_gamma   90.00
#
_symmetry.space_group_name_H-M   'P 1'
#
loop_
_entity.id
_entity.type
_entity.pdbx_description
1 polymer ?
#
loop_
_entity_poly.entity_id
_entity_poly.type
_entity_poly.pdbx_seq_one_letter_code
_entity_poly.pdbx_strand_id
1 'polypeptide(L)'
;MQYSMLAIKVNNQCAEAYSNLGNYYKEKGQLQDALENYKLAVKLKPEFIDAYINLAAALVSGGDLEQAVTAYFNALQINPDLYCVRSDLGNLLKAMGRLEEAKVCYLKAIETQPQFAVAWSNLGCVFNSQGEIWLAIHHFEKAVTLDPNFLDAYINLGNVLKEARIFDRAVSAYLRALNLSGNHAVVHGNLACVYYEQGLIDLAIDTYKKAIDLQPHFPDAYCNLANALKEKGSVVEAEQMYMKALELCPTHADSQNNLANIKREQGKIEDATRLYLKALEIYPEFAAAHSNLASILQQQGKLNDAILHYKEAIRIAPTFADAYSNMGNTLKEMGDSSAAIACYNRAIQINPAFADAHSNLASIHKDAGNMAEAIQSYSTALKLKPDFPDAYCNLAHCHQIICDWNDYDKRVRKLVQIVEDQLCKKRLPSVHPHHSMLYPLSHAARIAIAAKHASLCFDKVHVQMLGKTPLIHADRFSVQNGQRLRIGYVSSDFGNHPTSHLMQSIPGMHDRSRVEVFCYALSVNDGTNFRSKLMNESEHFVDLSQIPCNGKAAEKIAQDGIHILINMNGYTKGARNEIFALRPAPIQVMWLGYPSTSGATFMDYIITDAVTSPLRLANAFTEKLAYMPHTFFIGDHAQMLRHLTDKVVVKDKETTERDSCLIMNTANMDPILAKSEIKEQVLDTEVVSGPNKELVRAEMVLPVLEVPTEPIKQMIMTGQMTMNVMEDMNVQNGLGQSQMHHKAATGEEIPNSVLLTSRAQYQLPDDAIVFCNFNQLYKIDPSTLDMWIKILENVPKSILWLLRFPYQGEEHIRKYCVERGLDPSRIVFSNVAAKEEHVRRGQLADVCLDTPLCNGHTTGMDILWTGTPMVTMPLESLASRVATSQLYALGVPELVAKTRQEYVSIAVRLGTDADHLANMRAKVWMARTSSTLFDVKQYCHDMEDLLGQMWKRYESGMPIDHITNNTETPHGL
;
A
#
# COMPACT_ATOMS: atom_id res chain seq x y z
N MET A 1 1.49 -79.55 26.65
CA MET A 1 2.31 -79.48 27.88
C MET A 1 2.64 -80.87 28.45
N GLN A 2 1.68 -81.67 28.94
CA GLN A 2 1.96 -82.96 29.58
C GLN A 2 2.77 -83.94 28.70
N TYR A 3 2.41 -84.08 27.42
CA TYR A 3 3.14 -84.94 26.47
C TYR A 3 4.56 -84.45 26.20
N SER A 4 4.78 -83.13 26.07
CA SER A 4 6.12 -82.55 25.91
C SER A 4 6.99 -82.76 27.15
N MET A 5 6.44 -82.61 28.36
CA MET A 5 7.17 -82.87 29.60
C MET A 5 7.52 -84.36 29.79
N LEU A 6 6.61 -85.26 29.40
CA LEU A 6 6.89 -86.70 29.36
C LEU A 6 8.00 -87.04 28.36
N ALA A 7 7.96 -86.45 27.17
CA ALA A 7 9.00 -86.62 26.15
C ALA A 7 10.37 -86.11 26.64
N ILE A 8 10.43 -84.97 27.33
CA ILE A 8 11.66 -84.43 27.93
C ILE A 8 12.19 -85.34 29.06
N LYS A 9 11.31 -85.94 29.87
CA LYS A 9 11.72 -86.90 30.91
C LYS A 9 12.34 -88.17 30.35
N VAL A 10 11.88 -88.63 29.18
CA VAL A 10 12.41 -89.82 28.51
C VAL A 10 13.66 -89.50 27.69
N ASN A 11 13.70 -88.33 27.05
CA ASN A 11 14.83 -87.83 26.29
C ASN A 11 14.98 -86.32 26.51
N ASN A 12 15.92 -85.92 27.36
CA ASN A 12 16.20 -84.52 27.68
C ASN A 12 16.88 -83.75 26.53
N GLN A 13 17.18 -84.40 25.40
CA GLN A 13 17.71 -83.78 24.19
C GLN A 13 16.64 -83.61 23.08
N CYS A 14 15.36 -83.88 23.35
CA CYS A 14 14.29 -83.73 22.36
C CYS A 14 13.92 -82.25 22.14
N ALA A 15 14.55 -81.61 21.14
CA ALA A 15 14.33 -80.20 20.80
C ALA A 15 12.87 -79.88 20.42
N GLU A 16 12.17 -80.80 19.73
CA GLU A 16 10.77 -80.66 19.33
C GLU A 16 9.85 -80.55 20.55
N ALA A 17 10.16 -81.27 21.64
CA ALA A 17 9.39 -81.19 22.88
C ALA A 17 9.54 -79.82 23.56
N TYR A 18 10.75 -79.25 23.55
CA TYR A 18 11.01 -77.89 24.06
C TYR A 18 10.36 -76.80 23.20
N SER A 19 10.44 -76.89 21.86
CA SER A 19 9.75 -75.94 20.96
C SER A 19 8.23 -75.96 21.14
N ASN A 20 7.63 -77.14 21.28
CA ASN A 20 6.21 -77.29 21.58
C ASN A 20 5.82 -76.76 22.97
N LEU A 21 6.72 -76.87 23.95
CA LEU A 21 6.51 -76.29 25.28
C LEU A 21 6.60 -74.75 25.22
N GLY A 22 7.49 -74.22 24.40
CA GLY A 22 7.57 -72.78 24.09
C GLY A 22 6.27 -72.25 23.45
N ASN A 23 5.69 -72.99 22.49
CA ASN A 23 4.40 -72.63 21.87
C ASN A 23 3.29 -72.55 22.92
N TYR A 24 3.22 -73.55 23.80
CA TYR A 24 2.25 -73.56 24.90
C TYR A 24 2.41 -72.36 25.84
N TYR A 25 3.64 -72.01 26.24
CA TYR A 25 3.88 -70.86 27.11
C TYR A 25 3.57 -69.53 26.42
N LYS A 26 3.86 -69.41 25.13
CA LYS A 26 3.51 -68.25 24.30
C LYS A 26 1.98 -68.06 24.25
N GLU A 27 1.21 -69.13 24.03
CA GLU A 27 -0.26 -69.08 24.05
C GLU A 27 -0.84 -68.69 25.42
N LYS A 28 -0.14 -68.97 26.52
CA LYS A 28 -0.52 -68.55 27.88
C LYS A 28 -0.06 -67.14 28.26
N GLY A 29 0.61 -66.42 27.35
CA GLY A 29 1.19 -65.11 27.63
C GLY A 29 2.43 -65.15 28.53
N GLN A 30 2.98 -66.33 28.80
CA GLN A 30 4.18 -66.54 29.61
C GLN A 30 5.42 -66.41 28.73
N LEU A 31 5.73 -65.18 28.32
CA LEU A 31 6.70 -64.90 27.27
C LEU A 31 8.14 -65.33 27.64
N GLN A 32 8.53 -65.13 28.90
CA GLN A 32 9.88 -65.48 29.37
C GLN A 32 10.11 -66.99 29.31
N ASP A 33 9.16 -67.78 29.79
CA ASP A 33 9.20 -69.24 29.74
C ASP A 33 9.20 -69.73 28.28
N ALA A 34 8.45 -69.07 27.39
CA ALA A 34 8.45 -69.38 25.97
C ALA A 34 9.83 -69.17 25.33
N LEU A 35 10.46 -68.01 25.59
CA LEU A 35 11.79 -67.67 25.08
C LEU A 35 12.86 -68.64 25.56
N GLU A 36 12.85 -69.01 26.85
CA GLU A 36 13.80 -69.99 27.40
C GLU A 36 13.68 -71.36 26.72
N ASN A 37 12.45 -71.83 26.52
CA ASN A 37 12.19 -73.11 25.86
C ASN A 37 12.58 -73.10 24.37
N TYR A 38 12.30 -72.01 23.64
CA TYR A 38 12.76 -71.89 22.25
C TYR A 38 14.28 -71.78 22.14
N LYS A 39 14.94 -71.00 23.02
CA LYS A 39 16.42 -70.90 23.08
C LYS A 39 17.06 -72.26 23.35
N LEU A 40 16.46 -73.05 24.23
CA LEU A 40 16.93 -74.41 24.50
C LEU A 40 16.70 -75.35 23.31
N ALA A 41 15.55 -75.23 22.62
CA ALA A 41 15.26 -76.01 21.43
C ALA A 41 16.27 -75.77 20.30
N VAL A 42 16.61 -74.50 19.99
CA VAL A 42 17.63 -74.17 18.97
C VAL A 42 19.05 -74.56 19.41
N LYS A 43 19.34 -74.54 20.72
CA LYS A 43 20.63 -75.00 21.26
C LYS A 43 20.80 -76.51 21.11
N LEU A 44 19.74 -77.29 21.35
CA LEU A 44 19.75 -78.75 21.24
C LEU A 44 19.76 -79.22 19.79
N LYS A 45 19.11 -78.47 18.89
CA LYS A 45 19.05 -78.76 17.45
C LYS A 45 19.27 -77.48 16.63
N PRO A 46 20.53 -77.14 16.29
CA PRO A 46 20.87 -75.91 15.55
C PRO A 46 20.28 -75.81 14.14
N GLU A 47 19.80 -76.92 13.56
CA GLU A 47 19.13 -76.91 12.24
C GLU A 47 17.59 -76.81 12.35
N PHE A 48 17.06 -76.50 13.54
CA PHE A 48 15.62 -76.49 13.78
C PHE A 48 14.95 -75.16 13.38
N ILE A 49 14.63 -75.04 12.09
CA ILE A 49 14.02 -73.85 11.48
C ILE A 49 12.78 -73.35 12.26
N ASP A 50 11.80 -74.22 12.54
CA ASP A 50 10.56 -73.81 13.21
C ASP A 50 10.81 -73.22 14.61
N ALA A 51 11.84 -73.72 15.32
CA ALA A 51 12.21 -73.16 16.62
C ALA A 51 12.83 -71.76 16.48
N TYR A 52 13.60 -71.48 15.43
CA TYR A 52 14.11 -70.14 15.15
C TYR A 52 13.00 -69.16 14.74
N ILE A 53 12.04 -69.59 13.92
CA ILE A 53 10.88 -68.76 13.53
C ILE A 53 10.03 -68.42 14.75
N ASN A 54 9.72 -69.42 15.60
CA ASN A 54 8.93 -69.21 16.81
C ASN A 54 9.68 -68.37 17.86
N LEU A 55 11.00 -68.56 17.98
CA LEU A 55 11.87 -67.72 18.78
C LEU A 55 11.83 -66.26 18.31
N ALA A 56 12.01 -66.02 17.01
CA ALA A 56 11.97 -64.68 16.44
C ALA A 56 10.62 -63.99 16.69
N ALA A 57 9.51 -64.68 16.44
CA ALA A 57 8.18 -64.15 16.70
C ALA A 57 7.94 -63.81 18.19
N ALA A 58 8.44 -64.64 19.11
CA ALA A 58 8.36 -64.36 20.55
C ALA A 58 9.27 -63.19 20.97
N LEU A 59 10.46 -63.05 20.38
CA LEU A 59 11.36 -61.92 20.62
C LEU A 59 10.77 -60.60 20.14
N VAL A 60 10.10 -60.58 18.98
CA VAL A 60 9.34 -59.42 18.52
C VAL A 60 8.25 -59.03 19.52
N SER A 61 7.47 -60.00 20.02
CA SER A 61 6.46 -59.75 21.06
C SER A 61 7.07 -59.25 22.38
N GLY A 62 8.34 -59.58 22.66
CA GLY A 62 9.09 -59.14 23.85
C GLY A 62 9.86 -57.85 23.69
N GLY A 63 9.86 -57.25 22.48
CA GLY A 63 10.57 -56.00 22.19
C GLY A 63 12.08 -56.15 21.92
N ASP A 64 12.64 -57.36 21.91
CA ASP A 64 14.06 -57.60 21.60
C ASP A 64 14.25 -57.82 20.10
N LEU A 65 14.22 -56.70 19.36
CA LEU A 65 14.18 -56.71 17.90
C LEU A 65 15.50 -57.20 17.26
N GLU A 66 16.65 -56.92 17.86
CA GLU A 66 17.95 -57.36 17.31
C GLU A 66 18.17 -58.87 17.46
N GLN A 67 17.77 -59.47 18.60
CA GLN A 67 17.79 -60.93 18.70
C GLN A 67 16.76 -61.57 17.76
N ALA A 68 15.62 -60.92 17.50
CA ALA A 68 14.63 -61.41 16.54
C ALA A 68 15.18 -61.41 15.10
N VAL A 69 15.89 -60.34 14.69
CA VAL A 69 16.59 -60.28 13.41
C VAL A 69 17.58 -61.43 13.29
N THR A 70 18.39 -61.67 14.33
CA THR A 70 19.36 -62.77 14.36
C THR A 70 18.68 -64.13 14.23
N ALA A 71 17.57 -64.36 14.93
CA ALA A 71 16.82 -65.61 14.86
C ALA A 71 16.22 -65.86 13.46
N TYR A 72 15.63 -64.84 12.83
CA TYR A 72 15.16 -64.93 11.44
C TYR A 72 16.30 -65.15 10.45
N PHE A 73 17.45 -64.49 10.64
CA PHE A 73 18.62 -64.67 9.79
C PHE A 73 19.17 -66.10 9.87
N ASN A 74 19.25 -66.68 11.08
CA ASN A 74 19.65 -68.08 11.27
C ASN A 74 18.68 -69.05 10.59
N ALA A 75 17.37 -68.83 10.67
CA ALA A 75 16.39 -69.64 9.94
C ALA A 75 16.62 -69.59 8.41
N LEU A 76 16.91 -68.39 7.88
CA LEU A 76 17.19 -68.17 6.45
C LEU A 76 18.57 -68.67 5.99
N GLN A 77 19.54 -68.81 6.89
CA GLN A 77 20.82 -69.46 6.60
C GLN A 77 20.64 -70.97 6.40
N ILE A 78 19.78 -71.60 7.19
CA ILE A 78 19.47 -73.03 7.09
C ILE A 78 18.63 -73.31 5.83
N ASN A 79 17.61 -72.49 5.58
CA ASN A 79 16.80 -72.58 4.37
C ASN A 79 16.56 -71.19 3.73
N PRO A 80 17.30 -70.85 2.67
CA PRO A 80 17.17 -69.57 1.98
C PRO A 80 15.82 -69.36 1.26
N ASP A 81 15.06 -70.41 0.99
CA ASP A 81 13.82 -70.37 0.18
C ASP A 81 12.56 -69.99 1.00
N LEU A 82 12.71 -69.71 2.29
CA LEU A 82 11.62 -69.30 3.18
C LEU A 82 11.19 -67.85 2.93
N TYR A 83 10.55 -67.59 1.78
CA TYR A 83 10.14 -66.24 1.36
C TYR A 83 9.21 -65.53 2.35
N CYS A 84 8.32 -66.25 3.05
CA CYS A 84 7.47 -65.66 4.11
C CYS A 84 8.31 -65.12 5.26
N VAL A 85 9.25 -65.92 5.78
CA VAL A 85 10.17 -65.55 6.86
C VAL A 85 11.05 -64.38 6.44
N ARG A 86 11.45 -64.34 5.18
CA ARG A 86 12.21 -63.24 4.60
C ARG A 86 11.41 -61.94 4.53
N SER A 87 10.13 -62.02 4.19
CA SER A 87 9.23 -60.85 4.25
C SER A 87 8.98 -60.40 5.69
N ASP A 88 8.84 -61.32 6.64
CA ASP A 88 8.67 -60.98 8.07
C ASP A 88 9.93 -60.30 8.65
N LEU A 89 11.12 -60.76 8.26
CA LEU A 89 12.38 -60.08 8.56
C LEU A 89 12.40 -58.67 7.93
N GLY A 90 11.94 -58.52 6.69
CA GLY A 90 11.80 -57.22 6.05
C GLY A 90 10.86 -56.27 6.81
N ASN A 91 9.72 -56.79 7.30
CA ASN A 91 8.76 -56.02 8.10
C ASN A 91 9.38 -55.51 9.40
N LEU A 92 10.13 -56.39 10.09
CA LEU A 92 10.86 -56.05 11.30
C LEU A 92 11.93 -54.98 11.05
N LEU A 93 12.74 -55.14 10.01
CA LEU A 93 13.78 -54.16 9.64
C LEU A 93 13.18 -52.80 9.25
N LYS A 94 12.04 -52.80 8.55
CA LYS A 94 11.29 -51.57 8.24
C LYS A 94 10.82 -50.87 9.52
N ALA A 95 10.28 -51.62 10.48
CA ALA A 95 9.85 -51.07 11.77
C ALA A 95 11.02 -50.48 12.59
N MET A 96 12.24 -50.99 12.39
CA MET A 96 13.48 -50.46 12.98
C MET A 96 14.07 -49.28 12.20
N GLY A 97 13.46 -48.85 11.10
CA GLY A 97 13.98 -47.77 10.23
C GLY A 97 15.11 -48.20 9.29
N ARG A 98 15.48 -49.49 9.24
CA ARG A 98 16.53 -50.06 8.38
C ARG A 98 15.97 -50.35 6.97
N LEU A 99 15.55 -49.30 6.27
CA LEU A 99 14.78 -49.38 5.01
C LEU A 99 15.52 -50.10 3.88
N GLU A 100 16.84 -49.88 3.71
CA GLU A 100 17.63 -50.55 2.67
C GLU A 100 17.74 -52.05 2.90
N GLU A 101 17.88 -52.49 4.14
CA GLU A 101 17.94 -53.92 4.47
C GLU A 101 16.57 -54.59 4.33
N ALA A 102 15.50 -53.88 4.68
CA ALA A 102 14.12 -54.33 4.44
C ALA A 102 13.85 -54.51 2.94
N LYS A 103 14.28 -53.54 2.12
CA LYS A 103 14.18 -53.59 0.65
C LYS A 103 14.87 -54.83 0.08
N VAL A 104 16.10 -55.12 0.51
CA VAL A 104 16.83 -56.32 0.09
C VAL A 104 16.08 -57.60 0.48
N CYS A 105 15.46 -57.64 1.66
CA CYS A 105 14.66 -58.79 2.10
C CYS A 105 13.43 -59.00 1.21
N TYR A 106 12.66 -57.95 0.90
CA TYR A 106 11.49 -58.08 0.03
C TYR A 106 11.86 -58.44 -1.42
N LEU A 107 12.92 -57.85 -1.98
CA LEU A 107 13.40 -58.20 -3.33
C LEU A 107 13.76 -59.67 -3.42
N LYS A 108 14.52 -60.20 -2.45
CA LYS A 108 14.85 -61.62 -2.41
C LYS A 108 13.62 -62.51 -2.19
N ALA A 109 12.63 -62.07 -1.40
CA ALA A 109 11.38 -62.81 -1.23
C ALA A 109 10.60 -62.90 -2.55
N ILE A 110 10.60 -61.84 -3.35
CA ILE A 110 10.01 -61.78 -4.69
C ILE A 110 10.80 -62.65 -5.68
N GLU A 111 12.14 -62.66 -5.62
CA GLU A 111 12.99 -63.53 -6.45
C GLU A 111 12.67 -65.01 -6.20
N THR A 112 12.51 -65.41 -4.94
CA THR A 112 12.14 -66.79 -4.57
C THR A 112 10.71 -67.13 -4.96
N GLN A 113 9.74 -66.25 -4.70
CA GLN A 113 8.33 -66.47 -5.02
C GLN A 113 7.70 -65.21 -5.67
N PRO A 114 7.74 -65.09 -7.01
CA PRO A 114 7.27 -63.90 -7.71
C PRO A 114 5.77 -63.58 -7.55
N GLN A 115 4.95 -64.58 -7.21
CA GLN A 115 3.50 -64.40 -7.02
C GLN A 115 3.12 -63.95 -5.60
N PHE A 116 4.09 -63.73 -4.71
CA PHE A 116 3.82 -63.36 -3.32
C PHE A 116 3.45 -61.87 -3.19
N ALA A 117 2.15 -61.57 -3.34
CA ALA A 117 1.60 -60.21 -3.36
C ALA A 117 1.99 -59.35 -2.13
N VAL A 118 2.13 -59.97 -0.95
CA VAL A 118 2.51 -59.30 0.30
C VAL A 118 3.91 -58.67 0.19
N ALA A 119 4.90 -59.35 -0.37
CA ALA A 119 6.25 -58.79 -0.54
C ALA A 119 6.27 -57.62 -1.52
N TRP A 120 5.46 -57.68 -2.60
CA TRP A 120 5.29 -56.55 -3.52
C TRP A 120 4.66 -55.33 -2.83
N SER A 121 3.60 -55.52 -2.04
CA SER A 121 2.96 -54.44 -1.29
C SER A 121 3.91 -53.83 -0.24
N ASN A 122 4.66 -54.66 0.49
CA ASN A 122 5.61 -54.20 1.49
C ASN A 122 6.79 -53.44 0.86
N LEU A 123 7.27 -53.89 -0.30
CA LEU A 123 8.28 -53.18 -1.08
C LEU A 123 7.74 -51.83 -1.60
N GLY A 124 6.49 -51.79 -2.06
CA GLY A 124 5.80 -50.55 -2.43
C GLY A 124 5.75 -49.55 -1.26
N CYS A 125 5.50 -50.03 -0.04
CA CYS A 125 5.56 -49.19 1.16
C CYS A 125 6.95 -48.60 1.41
N VAL A 126 8.02 -49.37 1.18
CA VAL A 126 9.40 -48.87 1.35
C VAL A 126 9.70 -47.77 0.33
N PHE A 127 9.37 -47.97 -0.94
CA PHE A 127 9.55 -46.93 -1.95
C PHE A 127 8.73 -45.68 -1.65
N ASN A 128 7.51 -45.84 -1.11
CA ASN A 128 6.72 -44.70 -0.67
C ASN A 128 7.42 -43.91 0.44
N SER A 129 7.96 -44.60 1.46
CA SER A 129 8.74 -43.97 2.53
C SER A 129 10.04 -43.32 2.05
N GLN A 130 10.58 -43.73 0.89
CA GLN A 130 11.75 -43.12 0.25
C GLN A 130 11.40 -41.94 -0.68
N GLY A 131 10.11 -41.64 -0.90
CA GLY A 131 9.66 -40.61 -1.84
C GLY A 131 9.67 -41.05 -3.31
N GLU A 132 9.92 -42.34 -3.59
CA GLU A 132 9.95 -42.92 -4.93
C GLU A 132 8.52 -43.30 -5.38
N ILE A 133 7.67 -42.29 -5.56
CA ILE A 133 6.22 -42.42 -5.79
C ILE A 133 5.89 -43.36 -6.96
N TRP A 134 6.58 -43.23 -8.08
CA TRP A 134 6.30 -44.05 -9.27
C TRP A 134 6.64 -45.53 -9.08
N LEU A 135 7.70 -45.84 -8.35
CA LEU A 135 8.07 -47.21 -8.01
C LEU A 135 7.07 -47.82 -7.00
N ALA A 136 6.63 -47.01 -6.03
CA ALA A 136 5.58 -47.42 -5.09
C ALA A 136 4.28 -47.79 -5.82
N ILE A 137 3.79 -46.94 -6.74
CA ILE A 137 2.60 -47.22 -7.56
C ILE A 137 2.79 -48.53 -8.31
N HIS A 138 3.90 -48.71 -9.02
CA HIS A 138 4.17 -49.92 -9.81
C HIS A 138 4.06 -51.20 -8.97
N HIS A 139 4.64 -51.20 -7.76
CA HIS A 139 4.63 -52.38 -6.90
C HIS A 139 3.28 -52.63 -6.22
N PHE A 140 2.54 -51.59 -5.84
CA PHE A 140 1.17 -51.76 -5.37
C PHE A 140 0.25 -52.30 -6.47
N GLU A 141 0.40 -51.83 -7.72
CA GLU A 141 -0.34 -52.37 -8.87
C GLU A 141 -0.04 -53.85 -9.12
N LYS A 142 1.23 -54.24 -9.00
CA LYS A 142 1.61 -55.66 -9.08
C LYS A 142 1.00 -56.47 -7.95
N ALA A 143 1.00 -55.96 -6.72
CA ALA A 143 0.39 -56.64 -5.58
C ALA A 143 -1.12 -56.89 -5.79
N VAL A 144 -1.89 -55.89 -6.22
CA VAL A 144 -3.34 -56.04 -6.46
C VAL A 144 -3.67 -56.87 -7.72
N THR A 145 -2.74 -56.96 -8.67
CA THR A 145 -2.88 -57.85 -9.84
C THR A 145 -2.69 -59.31 -9.44
N LEU A 146 -1.73 -59.58 -8.54
CA LEU A 146 -1.44 -60.93 -8.03
C LEU A 146 -2.51 -61.41 -7.03
N ASP A 147 -3.03 -60.50 -6.20
CA ASP A 147 -4.15 -60.77 -5.29
C ASP A 147 -5.24 -59.68 -5.41
N PRO A 148 -6.29 -59.93 -6.22
CA PRO A 148 -7.41 -58.99 -6.40
C PRO A 148 -8.27 -58.72 -5.16
N ASN A 149 -8.08 -59.46 -4.06
CA ASN A 149 -8.78 -59.29 -2.79
C ASN A 149 -7.91 -58.64 -1.71
N PHE A 150 -6.70 -58.18 -2.06
CA PHE A 150 -5.77 -57.58 -1.11
C PHE A 150 -6.16 -56.14 -0.74
N LEU A 151 -7.01 -56.00 0.28
CA LEU A 151 -7.56 -54.72 0.74
C LEU A 151 -6.48 -53.67 1.01
N ASP A 152 -5.47 -54.00 1.82
CA ASP A 152 -4.42 -53.03 2.21
C ASP A 152 -3.62 -52.51 1.01
N ALA A 153 -3.39 -53.35 0.00
CA ALA A 153 -2.70 -52.94 -1.22
C ALA A 153 -3.53 -51.93 -2.03
N TYR A 154 -4.87 -52.07 -2.10
CA TYR A 154 -5.74 -51.07 -2.73
C TYR A 154 -5.79 -49.75 -1.95
N ILE A 155 -5.83 -49.80 -0.61
CA ILE A 155 -5.81 -48.59 0.23
C ILE A 155 -4.49 -47.83 0.03
N ASN A 156 -3.36 -48.53 0.09
CA ASN A 156 -2.04 -47.94 -0.10
C ASN A 156 -1.85 -47.42 -1.54
N LEU A 157 -2.32 -48.16 -2.55
CA LEU A 157 -2.33 -47.70 -3.94
C LEU A 157 -3.12 -46.39 -4.09
N GLY A 158 -4.33 -46.31 -3.51
CA GLY A 158 -5.15 -45.11 -3.51
C GLY A 158 -4.44 -43.91 -2.86
N ASN A 159 -3.78 -44.12 -1.71
CA ASN A 159 -3.04 -43.08 -1.01
C ASN A 159 -1.89 -42.51 -1.85
N VAL A 160 -1.06 -43.36 -2.44
CA VAL A 160 0.07 -42.92 -3.28
C VAL A 160 -0.41 -42.27 -4.57
N LEU A 161 -1.50 -42.76 -5.18
CA LEU A 161 -2.10 -42.12 -6.36
C LEU A 161 -2.68 -40.75 -6.04
N LYS A 162 -3.26 -40.56 -4.85
CA LYS A 162 -3.71 -39.25 -4.36
C LYS A 162 -2.52 -38.30 -4.21
N GLU A 163 -1.44 -38.73 -3.56
CA GLU A 163 -0.21 -37.93 -3.41
C GLU A 163 0.41 -37.54 -4.77
N ALA A 164 0.34 -38.44 -5.76
CA ALA A 164 0.75 -38.19 -7.14
C ALA A 164 -0.23 -37.33 -7.95
N ARG A 165 -1.38 -36.92 -7.36
CA ARG A 165 -2.49 -36.20 -8.01
C ARG A 165 -3.10 -36.92 -9.22
N ILE A 166 -3.08 -38.25 -9.23
CA ILE A 166 -3.70 -39.09 -10.25
C ILE A 166 -5.09 -39.53 -9.77
N PHE A 167 -5.99 -38.54 -9.65
CA PHE A 167 -7.25 -38.68 -8.91
C PHE A 167 -8.18 -39.78 -9.43
N ASP A 168 -8.33 -39.91 -10.75
CA ASP A 168 -9.25 -40.91 -11.34
C ASP A 168 -8.88 -42.34 -10.94
N ARG A 169 -7.56 -42.64 -10.90
CA ARG A 169 -7.05 -43.95 -10.48
C ARG A 169 -7.12 -44.12 -8.96
N ALA A 170 -6.89 -43.05 -8.20
CA ALA A 170 -7.04 -43.07 -6.74
C ALA A 170 -8.49 -43.40 -6.34
N VAL A 171 -9.47 -42.76 -6.96
CA VAL A 171 -10.90 -43.05 -6.79
C VAL A 171 -11.19 -44.52 -7.10
N SER A 172 -10.70 -45.04 -8.23
CA SER A 172 -10.89 -46.45 -8.60
C SER A 172 -10.32 -47.41 -7.56
N ALA A 173 -9.12 -47.12 -7.03
CA ALA A 173 -8.49 -47.96 -6.00
C ALA A 173 -9.28 -47.94 -4.68
N TYR A 174 -9.72 -46.77 -4.22
CA TYR A 174 -10.54 -46.65 -3.00
C TYR A 174 -11.92 -47.27 -3.15
N LEU A 175 -12.61 -47.10 -4.29
CA LEU A 175 -13.88 -47.76 -4.55
C LEU A 175 -13.74 -49.28 -4.58
N ARG A 176 -12.62 -49.80 -5.11
CA ARG A 176 -12.33 -51.24 -5.06
C ARG A 176 -12.09 -51.72 -3.63
N ALA A 177 -11.35 -50.96 -2.82
CA ALA A 177 -11.17 -51.25 -1.39
C ALA A 177 -12.52 -51.26 -0.64
N LEU A 178 -13.41 -50.30 -0.93
CA LEU A 178 -14.76 -50.24 -0.33
C LEU A 178 -15.69 -51.36 -0.81
N ASN A 179 -15.49 -51.91 -2.00
CA ASN A 179 -16.22 -53.10 -2.46
C ASN A 179 -15.78 -54.36 -1.68
N LEU A 180 -14.49 -54.45 -1.33
CA LEU A 180 -13.96 -55.52 -0.47
C LEU A 180 -14.39 -55.35 1.00
N SER A 181 -14.43 -54.12 1.51
CA SER A 181 -14.87 -53.78 2.86
C SER A 181 -15.61 -52.42 2.90
N GLY A 182 -16.94 -52.47 2.86
CA GLY A 182 -17.78 -51.27 2.76
C GLY A 182 -17.80 -50.38 4.02
N ASN A 183 -17.47 -50.95 5.18
CA ASN A 183 -17.55 -50.28 6.49
C ASN A 183 -16.20 -49.70 6.93
N HIS A 184 -15.36 -49.24 5.99
CA HIS A 184 -14.03 -48.71 6.30
C HIS A 184 -14.03 -47.17 6.33
N ALA A 185 -14.24 -46.58 7.51
CA ALA A 185 -14.35 -45.12 7.70
C ALA A 185 -13.17 -44.33 7.10
N VAL A 186 -11.93 -44.77 7.34
CA VAL A 186 -10.72 -44.11 6.82
C VAL A 186 -10.67 -44.08 5.29
N VAL A 187 -11.17 -45.12 4.60
CA VAL A 187 -11.19 -45.16 3.12
C VAL A 187 -12.25 -44.20 2.58
N HIS A 188 -13.43 -44.12 3.21
CA HIS A 188 -14.41 -43.08 2.89
C HIS A 188 -13.82 -41.67 3.11
N GLY A 189 -13.12 -41.43 4.22
CA GLY A 189 -12.47 -40.15 4.48
C GLY A 189 -11.41 -39.78 3.42
N ASN A 190 -10.54 -40.72 3.04
CA ASN A 190 -9.53 -40.51 2.02
C ASN A 190 -10.13 -40.30 0.62
N LEU A 191 -11.18 -41.05 0.27
CA LEU A 191 -11.92 -40.86 -0.97
C LEU A 191 -12.59 -39.49 -1.03
N ALA A 192 -13.17 -39.04 0.09
CA ALA A 192 -13.77 -37.71 0.20
C ALA A 192 -12.73 -36.59 -0.01
N CYS A 193 -11.48 -36.76 0.48
CA CYS A 193 -10.39 -35.82 0.19
C CYS A 193 -10.10 -35.72 -1.31
N VAL A 194 -10.11 -36.85 -2.04
CA VAL A 194 -9.92 -36.83 -3.50
C VAL A 194 -11.06 -36.08 -4.20
N TYR A 195 -12.31 -36.32 -3.82
CA TYR A 195 -13.45 -35.57 -4.36
C TYR A 195 -13.37 -34.08 -4.07
N TYR A 196 -12.91 -33.70 -2.88
CA TYR A 196 -12.69 -32.31 -2.51
C TYR A 196 -11.62 -31.66 -3.40
N GLU A 197 -10.47 -32.32 -3.61
CA GLU A 197 -9.39 -31.81 -4.48
C GLU A 197 -9.79 -31.73 -5.97
N GLN A 198 -10.74 -32.56 -6.43
CA GLN A 198 -11.33 -32.48 -7.76
C GLN A 198 -12.41 -31.40 -7.89
N GLY A 199 -12.79 -30.72 -6.81
CA GLY A 199 -13.86 -29.72 -6.78
C GLY A 199 -15.28 -30.30 -6.74
N LEU A 200 -15.42 -31.61 -6.49
CA LEU A 200 -16.71 -32.29 -6.35
C LEU A 200 -17.22 -32.16 -4.91
N ILE A 201 -17.50 -30.92 -4.50
CA ILE A 201 -17.74 -30.55 -3.09
C ILE A 201 -18.92 -31.29 -2.46
N ASP A 202 -20.05 -31.43 -3.15
CA ASP A 202 -21.23 -32.15 -2.63
C ASP A 202 -20.93 -33.62 -2.37
N LEU A 203 -20.21 -34.27 -3.29
CA LEU A 203 -19.84 -35.67 -3.15
C LEU A 203 -18.82 -35.89 -2.02
N ALA A 204 -17.89 -34.94 -1.85
CA ALA A 204 -16.97 -34.94 -0.71
C ALA A 204 -17.72 -34.84 0.62
N ILE A 205 -18.67 -33.91 0.74
CA ILE A 205 -19.50 -33.74 1.95
C ILE A 205 -20.25 -35.02 2.30
N ASP A 206 -20.94 -35.64 1.34
CA ASP A 206 -21.69 -36.87 1.58
C ASP A 206 -20.78 -38.04 1.98
N THR A 207 -19.59 -38.11 1.40
CA THR A 207 -18.63 -39.19 1.68
C THR A 207 -17.95 -38.99 3.05
N TYR A 208 -17.64 -37.75 3.46
CA TYR A 208 -17.18 -37.45 4.82
C TYR A 208 -18.24 -37.80 5.86
N LYS A 209 -19.52 -37.50 5.61
CA LYS A 209 -20.62 -37.88 6.51
C LYS A 209 -20.68 -39.39 6.70
N LYS A 210 -20.56 -40.18 5.62
CA LYS A 210 -20.47 -41.65 5.72
C LYS A 210 -19.28 -42.11 6.56
N ALA A 211 -18.11 -41.48 6.43
CA ALA A 211 -16.95 -41.80 7.25
C ALA A 211 -17.23 -41.55 8.75
N ILE A 212 -17.91 -40.45 9.06
CA ILE A 212 -18.30 -40.07 10.43
C ILE A 212 -19.39 -40.99 10.99
N ASP A 213 -20.38 -41.38 10.17
CA ASP A 213 -21.43 -42.31 10.58
C ASP A 213 -20.86 -43.68 10.95
N LEU A 214 -19.83 -44.13 10.22
CA LEU A 214 -19.11 -45.36 10.50
C LEU A 214 -18.18 -45.24 11.72
N GLN A 215 -17.54 -44.08 11.91
CA GLN A 215 -16.65 -43.80 13.03
C GLN A 215 -16.90 -42.39 13.62
N PRO A 216 -17.79 -42.27 14.63
CA PRO A 216 -18.13 -40.98 15.22
C PRO A 216 -16.97 -40.27 15.94
N HIS A 217 -15.93 -41.00 16.34
CA HIS A 217 -14.72 -40.45 16.98
C HIS A 217 -13.59 -40.29 15.94
N PHE A 218 -13.82 -39.43 14.94
CA PHE A 218 -12.89 -39.19 13.83
C PHE A 218 -12.67 -37.68 13.57
N PRO A 219 -11.80 -37.01 14.36
CA PRO A 219 -11.59 -35.55 14.29
C PRO A 219 -11.20 -35.02 12.90
N ASP A 220 -10.32 -35.72 12.18
CA ASP A 220 -9.89 -35.32 10.84
C ASP A 220 -11.05 -35.28 9.84
N ALA A 221 -12.00 -36.22 9.94
CA ALA A 221 -13.18 -36.24 9.07
C ALA A 221 -14.12 -35.07 9.35
N TYR A 222 -14.30 -34.68 10.63
CA TYR A 222 -15.05 -33.46 10.97
C TYR A 222 -14.34 -32.19 10.49
N CYS A 223 -13.02 -32.09 10.64
CA CYS A 223 -12.24 -30.96 10.14
C CYS A 223 -12.35 -30.83 8.60
N ASN A 224 -12.19 -31.93 7.88
CA ASN A 224 -12.26 -31.94 6.42
C ASN A 224 -13.69 -31.73 5.90
N LEU A 225 -14.71 -32.24 6.59
CA LEU A 225 -16.11 -31.90 6.32
C LEU A 225 -16.35 -30.40 6.49
N ALA A 226 -15.80 -29.81 7.55
CA ALA A 226 -15.90 -28.37 7.78
C ALA A 226 -15.23 -27.55 6.67
N ASN A 227 -14.06 -27.97 6.17
CA ASN A 227 -13.41 -27.36 5.00
C ASN A 227 -14.34 -27.38 3.78
N ALA A 228 -14.93 -28.53 3.46
CA ALA A 228 -15.85 -28.68 2.34
C ALA A 228 -17.14 -27.85 2.48
N LEU A 229 -17.71 -27.78 3.70
CA LEU A 229 -18.87 -26.94 3.99
C LEU A 229 -18.56 -25.45 3.87
N LYS A 230 -17.35 -25.02 4.28
CA LYS A 230 -16.90 -23.64 4.12
C LYS A 230 -16.81 -23.27 2.64
N GLU A 231 -16.20 -24.13 1.81
CA GLU A 231 -16.08 -23.91 0.36
C GLU A 231 -17.45 -23.81 -0.33
N LYS A 232 -18.44 -24.59 0.15
CA LYS A 232 -19.84 -24.51 -0.30
C LYS A 232 -20.56 -23.22 0.15
N GLY A 233 -20.01 -22.46 1.10
CA GLY A 233 -20.60 -21.26 1.67
C GLY A 233 -21.44 -21.50 2.94
N SER A 234 -21.53 -22.74 3.43
CA SER A 234 -22.25 -23.12 4.66
C SER A 234 -21.40 -22.86 5.91
N VAL A 235 -21.02 -21.59 6.14
CA VAL A 235 -20.07 -21.19 7.19
C VAL A 235 -20.51 -21.59 8.61
N VAL A 236 -21.80 -21.50 8.91
CA VAL A 236 -22.35 -21.86 10.24
C VAL A 236 -22.19 -23.35 10.52
N GLU A 237 -22.47 -24.20 9.54
CA GLU A 237 -22.30 -25.65 9.68
C GLU A 237 -20.82 -26.02 9.75
N ALA A 238 -19.96 -25.36 8.96
CA ALA A 238 -18.51 -25.54 9.04
C ALA A 238 -17.98 -25.22 10.45
N GLU A 239 -18.42 -24.11 11.04
CA GLU A 239 -18.05 -23.73 12.40
C GLU A 239 -18.42 -24.83 13.43
N GLN A 240 -19.63 -25.37 13.33
CA GLN A 240 -20.09 -26.46 14.21
C GLN A 240 -19.23 -27.71 14.05
N MET A 241 -18.85 -28.07 12.82
CA MET A 241 -18.01 -29.24 12.56
C MET A 241 -16.58 -29.05 13.08
N TYR A 242 -15.98 -27.86 12.97
CA TYR A 242 -14.70 -27.58 13.62
C TYR A 242 -14.78 -27.67 15.14
N MET A 243 -15.85 -27.12 15.74
CA MET A 243 -16.07 -27.25 17.19
C MET A 243 -16.21 -28.73 17.59
N LYS A 244 -16.93 -29.54 16.80
CA LYS A 244 -17.05 -30.98 17.06
C LYS A 244 -15.70 -31.70 16.98
N ALA A 245 -14.88 -31.38 15.98
CA ALA A 245 -13.51 -31.92 15.90
C ALA A 245 -12.69 -31.58 17.16
N LEU A 246 -12.82 -30.35 17.67
CA LEU A 246 -12.12 -29.89 18.88
C LEU A 246 -12.71 -30.44 20.18
N GLU A 247 -14.00 -30.76 20.24
CA GLU A 247 -14.59 -31.51 21.36
C GLU A 247 -14.02 -32.93 21.45
N LEU A 248 -13.82 -33.58 20.30
CA LEU A 248 -13.27 -34.93 20.23
C LEU A 248 -11.75 -34.94 20.49
N CYS A 249 -11.04 -33.94 19.95
CA CYS A 249 -9.60 -33.78 20.09
C CYS A 249 -9.24 -32.30 20.30
N PRO A 250 -9.14 -31.83 21.56
CA PRO A 250 -8.80 -30.44 21.87
C PRO A 250 -7.43 -29.99 21.32
N THR A 251 -6.54 -30.95 21.06
CA THR A 251 -5.20 -30.74 20.51
C THR A 251 -5.15 -30.82 18.97
N HIS A 252 -6.28 -30.72 18.27
CA HIS A 252 -6.31 -30.76 16.81
C HIS A 252 -5.97 -29.40 16.19
N ALA A 253 -4.68 -29.16 15.88
CA ALA A 253 -4.15 -27.86 15.47
C ALA A 253 -4.82 -27.30 14.19
N ASP A 254 -5.07 -28.12 13.17
CA ASP A 254 -5.73 -27.70 11.93
C ASP A 254 -7.13 -27.14 12.17
N SER A 255 -7.92 -27.79 13.04
CA SER A 255 -9.27 -27.30 13.38
C SER A 255 -9.20 -25.98 14.12
N GLN A 256 -8.21 -25.77 14.98
CA GLN A 256 -8.03 -24.49 15.67
C GLN A 256 -7.67 -23.37 14.69
N ASN A 257 -6.71 -23.61 13.78
CA ASN A 257 -6.31 -22.65 12.75
C ASN A 257 -7.48 -22.32 11.79
N ASN A 258 -8.23 -23.32 11.34
CA ASN A 258 -9.33 -23.10 10.39
C ASN A 258 -10.55 -22.45 11.05
N LEU A 259 -10.85 -22.79 12.31
CA LEU A 259 -11.84 -22.06 13.10
C LEU A 259 -11.40 -20.60 13.33
N ALA A 260 -10.11 -20.36 13.57
CA ALA A 260 -9.57 -19.01 13.69
C ALA A 260 -9.77 -18.20 12.40
N ASN A 261 -9.55 -18.82 11.22
CA ASN A 261 -9.84 -18.18 9.93
C ASN A 261 -11.30 -17.73 9.81
N ILE A 262 -12.26 -18.58 10.23
CA ILE A 262 -13.68 -18.21 10.26
C ILE A 262 -13.94 -17.06 11.24
N LYS A 263 -13.38 -17.13 12.45
CA LYS A 263 -13.53 -16.04 13.45
C LYS A 263 -12.97 -14.72 12.95
N ARG A 264 -11.84 -14.75 12.23
CA ARG A 264 -11.25 -13.59 11.56
C ARG A 264 -12.20 -13.03 10.50
N GLU A 265 -12.74 -13.87 9.62
CA GLU A 265 -13.71 -13.47 8.60
C GLU A 265 -15.02 -12.90 9.20
N GLN A 266 -15.41 -13.36 10.39
CA GLN A 266 -16.54 -12.82 11.18
C GLN A 266 -16.21 -11.51 11.93
N GLY A 267 -14.95 -11.03 11.88
CA GLY A 267 -14.51 -9.85 12.62
C GLY A 267 -14.26 -10.08 14.12
N LYS A 268 -14.28 -11.33 14.60
CA LYS A 268 -13.98 -11.72 15.99
C LYS A 268 -12.47 -11.93 16.16
N ILE A 269 -11.73 -10.83 16.13
CA ILE A 269 -10.27 -10.83 16.03
C ILE A 269 -9.59 -11.43 17.27
N GLU A 270 -10.11 -11.18 18.48
CA GLU A 270 -9.56 -11.74 19.72
C GLU A 270 -9.70 -13.26 19.78
N ASP A 271 -10.87 -13.77 19.39
CA ASP A 271 -11.11 -15.21 19.31
C ASP A 271 -10.20 -15.88 18.29
N ALA A 272 -10.05 -15.27 17.11
CA ALA A 272 -9.14 -15.74 16.08
C ALA A 272 -7.69 -15.79 16.59
N THR A 273 -7.22 -14.70 17.22
CA THR A 273 -5.86 -14.62 17.79
C THR A 273 -5.61 -15.72 18.81
N ARG A 274 -6.55 -15.92 19.75
CA ARG A 274 -6.46 -16.97 20.77
C ARG A 274 -6.40 -18.36 20.15
N LEU A 275 -7.18 -18.62 19.10
CA LEU A 275 -7.19 -19.91 18.42
C LEU A 275 -5.91 -20.16 17.62
N TYR A 276 -5.34 -19.15 16.94
CA TYR A 276 -4.02 -19.31 16.30
C TYR A 276 -2.91 -19.56 17.31
N LEU A 277 -2.90 -18.85 18.44
CA LEU A 277 -1.90 -19.07 19.49
C LEU A 277 -1.99 -20.49 20.06
N LYS A 278 -3.19 -21.00 20.33
CA LYS A 278 -3.37 -22.40 20.74
C LYS A 278 -2.88 -23.38 19.68
N ALA A 279 -3.13 -23.11 18.40
CA ALA A 279 -2.67 -23.97 17.31
C ALA A 279 -1.13 -24.06 17.30
N LEU A 280 -0.46 -22.93 17.56
CA LEU A 280 1.00 -22.84 17.66
C LEU A 280 1.57 -23.39 18.98
N GLU A 281 0.83 -23.36 20.08
CA GLU A 281 1.20 -24.04 21.33
C GLU A 281 1.25 -25.56 21.14
N ILE A 282 0.33 -26.10 20.34
CA ILE A 282 0.25 -27.53 20.03
C ILE A 282 1.26 -27.92 18.96
N TYR A 283 1.33 -27.14 17.88
CA TYR A 283 2.20 -27.40 16.74
C TYR A 283 2.99 -26.14 16.37
N PRO A 284 4.17 -25.92 16.97
CA PRO A 284 4.99 -24.74 16.72
C PRO A 284 5.47 -24.60 15.27
N GLU A 285 5.61 -25.71 14.53
CA GLU A 285 6.04 -25.70 13.13
C GLU A 285 4.87 -25.54 12.14
N PHE A 286 3.79 -24.87 12.56
CA PHE A 286 2.64 -24.60 11.70
C PHE A 286 2.80 -23.30 10.90
N ALA A 287 3.46 -23.36 9.75
CA ALA A 287 3.74 -22.18 8.91
C ALA A 287 2.48 -21.37 8.55
N ALA A 288 1.35 -22.03 8.23
CA ALA A 288 0.10 -21.35 7.91
C ALA A 288 -0.48 -20.57 9.10
N ALA A 289 -0.44 -21.13 10.31
CA ALA A 289 -0.91 -20.45 11.52
C ALA A 289 -0.03 -19.25 11.87
N HIS A 290 1.29 -19.35 11.71
CA HIS A 290 2.21 -18.21 11.82
C HIS A 290 1.85 -17.09 10.83
N SER A 291 1.67 -17.40 9.56
CA SER A 291 1.31 -16.42 8.51
C SER A 291 -0.06 -15.77 8.77
N ASN A 292 -1.06 -16.54 9.19
CA ASN A 292 -2.39 -16.03 9.49
C ASN A 292 -2.41 -15.14 10.75
N LEU A 293 -1.68 -15.52 11.79
CA LEU A 293 -1.51 -14.70 13.00
C LEU A 293 -0.78 -13.40 12.69
N ALA A 294 0.27 -13.46 11.86
CA ALA A 294 0.99 -12.28 11.40
C ALA A 294 0.07 -11.28 10.68
N SER A 295 -0.84 -11.78 9.83
CA SER A 295 -1.83 -10.94 9.14
C SER A 295 -2.77 -10.22 10.11
N ILE A 296 -3.21 -10.88 11.19
CA ILE A 296 -3.99 -10.21 12.25
C ILE A 296 -3.16 -9.17 13.00
N LEU A 297 -1.93 -9.50 13.36
CA LEU A 297 -1.03 -8.57 14.06
C LEU A 297 -0.76 -7.32 13.21
N GLN A 298 -0.61 -7.50 11.89
CA GLN A 298 -0.52 -6.40 10.94
C GLN A 298 -1.77 -5.51 10.98
N GLN A 299 -2.97 -6.10 10.92
CA GLN A 299 -4.24 -5.34 11.01
C GLN A 299 -4.38 -4.56 12.34
N GLN A 300 -3.84 -5.10 13.44
CA GLN A 300 -3.78 -4.43 14.74
C GLN A 300 -2.70 -3.35 14.85
N GLY A 301 -1.87 -3.17 13.81
CA GLY A 301 -0.74 -2.23 13.80
C GLY A 301 0.50 -2.73 14.55
N LYS A 302 0.55 -4.00 14.97
CA LYS A 302 1.72 -4.64 15.61
C LYS A 302 2.69 -5.17 14.54
N LEU A 303 3.23 -4.25 13.74
CA LEU A 303 4.00 -4.58 12.53
C LEU A 303 5.25 -5.41 12.83
N ASN A 304 5.98 -5.10 13.91
CA ASN A 304 7.18 -5.86 14.30
C ASN A 304 6.87 -7.32 14.67
N ASP A 305 5.79 -7.55 15.42
CA ASP A 305 5.36 -8.89 15.79
C ASP A 305 4.88 -9.67 14.56
N ALA A 306 4.20 -9.00 13.63
CA ALA A 306 3.81 -9.59 12.35
C ALA A 306 5.02 -10.06 11.54
N ILE A 307 6.07 -9.24 11.42
CA ILE A 307 7.32 -9.62 10.74
C ILE A 307 7.97 -10.85 11.39
N LEU A 308 7.98 -10.93 12.73
CA LEU A 308 8.54 -12.09 13.43
C LEU A 308 7.81 -13.38 13.06
N HIS A 309 6.47 -13.35 13.07
CA HIS A 309 5.68 -14.53 12.69
C HIS A 309 5.79 -14.88 11.20
N TYR A 310 5.87 -13.89 10.28
CA TYR A 310 6.15 -14.19 8.87
C TYR A 310 7.53 -14.83 8.67
N LYS A 311 8.56 -14.36 9.39
CA LYS A 311 9.90 -14.96 9.34
C LYS A 311 9.89 -16.41 9.82
N GLU A 312 9.15 -16.74 10.88
CA GLU A 312 8.98 -18.12 11.30
C GLU A 312 8.24 -18.96 10.26
N ALA A 313 7.15 -18.46 9.68
CA ALA A 313 6.45 -19.16 8.59
C ALA A 313 7.38 -19.47 7.41
N ILE A 314 8.25 -18.52 7.03
CA ILE A 314 9.24 -18.68 5.96
C ILE A 314 10.38 -19.63 6.36
N ARG A 315 10.82 -19.60 7.63
CA ARG A 315 11.85 -20.52 8.15
C ARG A 315 11.36 -21.97 8.06
N ILE A 316 10.10 -22.20 8.43
CA ILE A 316 9.45 -23.52 8.37
C ILE A 316 9.19 -23.94 6.92
N ALA A 317 8.66 -23.03 6.10
CA ALA A 317 8.31 -23.30 4.70
C ALA A 317 8.94 -22.24 3.75
N PRO A 318 10.21 -22.43 3.30
CA PRO A 318 10.91 -21.48 2.45
C PRO A 318 10.31 -21.25 1.06
N THR A 319 9.35 -22.08 0.65
CA THR A 319 8.59 -21.98 -0.61
C THR A 319 7.18 -21.41 -0.40
N PHE A 320 6.89 -20.80 0.75
CA PHE A 320 5.59 -20.23 1.04
C PHE A 320 5.44 -18.81 0.46
N ALA A 321 5.05 -18.73 -0.82
CA ALA A 321 4.97 -17.47 -1.57
C ALA A 321 4.06 -16.41 -0.91
N ASP A 322 2.90 -16.79 -0.36
CA ASP A 322 1.98 -15.87 0.31
C ASP A 322 2.62 -15.21 1.55
N ALA A 323 3.41 -15.95 2.32
CA ALA A 323 4.11 -15.40 3.49
C ALA A 323 5.12 -14.33 3.09
N TYR A 324 5.87 -14.53 1.99
CA TYR A 324 6.74 -13.50 1.44
C TYR A 324 5.95 -12.27 0.97
N SER A 325 4.86 -12.45 0.23
CA SER A 325 4.03 -11.33 -0.24
C SER A 325 3.44 -10.52 0.92
N ASN A 326 2.88 -11.19 1.93
CA ASN A 326 2.29 -10.53 3.10
C ASN A 326 3.34 -9.87 4.00
N MET A 327 4.53 -10.46 4.15
CA MET A 327 5.66 -9.81 4.82
C MET A 327 6.09 -8.56 4.05
N GLY A 328 6.13 -8.62 2.71
CA GLY A 328 6.40 -7.46 1.85
C GLY A 328 5.40 -6.32 2.07
N ASN A 329 4.10 -6.63 2.20
CA ASN A 329 3.08 -5.63 2.51
C ASN A 329 3.32 -4.95 3.87
N THR A 330 3.70 -5.74 4.87
CA THR A 330 4.01 -5.24 6.21
C THR A 330 5.26 -4.35 6.21
N LEU A 331 6.32 -4.76 5.49
CA LEU A 331 7.54 -3.96 5.33
C LEU A 331 7.27 -2.65 4.57
N LYS A 332 6.38 -2.68 3.57
CA LYS A 332 5.92 -1.49 2.87
C LYS A 332 5.22 -0.52 3.82
N GLU A 333 4.32 -1.00 4.69
CA GLU A 333 3.66 -0.17 5.72
C GLU A 333 4.66 0.42 6.73
N MET A 334 5.75 -0.29 7.03
CA MET A 334 6.86 0.23 7.86
C MET A 334 7.77 1.23 7.12
N GLY A 335 7.61 1.39 5.81
CA GLY A 335 8.44 2.26 4.98
C GLY A 335 9.71 1.61 4.41
N ASP A 336 9.98 0.33 4.71
CA ASP A 336 11.13 -0.40 4.13
C ASP A 336 10.79 -0.95 2.74
N SER A 337 10.82 -0.05 1.76
CA SER A 337 10.53 -0.36 0.36
C SER A 337 11.52 -1.36 -0.24
N SER A 338 12.78 -1.32 0.21
CA SER A 338 13.85 -2.19 -0.31
C SER A 338 13.61 -3.66 0.06
N ALA A 339 13.33 -3.92 1.34
CA ALA A 339 13.04 -5.26 1.81
C ALA A 339 11.69 -5.76 1.28
N ALA A 340 10.70 -4.88 1.12
CA ALA A 340 9.42 -5.23 0.52
C ALA A 340 9.58 -5.71 -0.94
N ILE A 341 10.36 -5.00 -1.77
CA ILE A 341 10.67 -5.41 -3.15
C ILE A 341 11.33 -6.79 -3.17
N ALA A 342 12.31 -7.03 -2.28
CA ALA A 342 12.98 -8.33 -2.19
C ALA A 342 12.00 -9.46 -1.86
N CYS A 343 11.04 -9.20 -0.97
CA CYS A 343 10.00 -10.17 -0.61
C CYS A 343 9.06 -10.48 -1.80
N TYR A 344 8.57 -9.46 -2.51
CA TYR A 344 7.72 -9.69 -3.69
C TYR A 344 8.45 -10.42 -4.80
N ASN A 345 9.70 -10.04 -5.09
CA ASN A 345 10.52 -10.74 -6.06
C ASN A 345 10.71 -12.21 -5.67
N ARG A 346 10.91 -12.51 -4.39
CA ARG A 346 11.01 -13.89 -3.91
C ARG A 346 9.70 -14.65 -4.05
N ALA A 347 8.56 -14.02 -3.74
CA ALA A 347 7.24 -14.61 -3.96
C ALA A 347 6.99 -14.94 -5.44
N ILE A 348 7.39 -14.04 -6.35
CA ILE A 348 7.29 -14.23 -7.81
C ILE A 348 8.24 -15.32 -8.31
N GLN A 349 9.46 -15.42 -7.77
CA GLN A 349 10.39 -16.50 -8.11
C GLN A 349 9.84 -17.89 -7.73
N ILE A 350 9.17 -17.98 -6.58
CA ILE A 350 8.55 -19.21 -6.10
C ILE A 350 7.29 -19.53 -6.91
N ASN A 351 6.45 -18.52 -7.17
CA ASN A 351 5.22 -18.65 -7.95
C ASN A 351 5.14 -17.52 -9.01
N PRO A 352 5.61 -17.76 -10.25
CA PRO A 352 5.57 -16.75 -11.31
C PRO A 352 4.17 -16.27 -11.71
N ALA A 353 3.14 -17.09 -11.46
CA ALA A 353 1.74 -16.79 -11.74
C ALA A 353 1.03 -16.02 -10.62
N PHE A 354 1.77 -15.56 -9.59
CA PHE A 354 1.19 -14.87 -8.43
C PHE A 354 0.82 -13.41 -8.75
N ALA A 355 -0.38 -13.19 -9.29
CA ALA A 355 -0.86 -11.88 -9.73
C ALA A 355 -0.80 -10.80 -8.63
N ASP A 356 -1.16 -11.13 -7.39
CA ASP A 356 -1.15 -10.17 -6.27
C ASP A 356 0.29 -9.70 -5.94
N ALA A 357 1.30 -10.59 -6.00
CA ALA A 357 2.69 -10.20 -5.80
C ALA A 357 3.20 -9.25 -6.90
N HIS A 358 2.82 -9.49 -8.16
CA HIS A 358 3.11 -8.55 -9.28
C HIS A 358 2.45 -7.19 -9.06
N SER A 359 1.19 -7.17 -8.60
CA SER A 359 0.47 -5.92 -8.29
C SER A 359 1.10 -5.15 -7.13
N ASN A 360 1.51 -5.86 -6.06
CA ASN A 360 2.16 -5.24 -4.90
C ASN A 360 3.54 -4.67 -5.26
N LEU A 361 4.32 -5.40 -6.06
CA LEU A 361 5.59 -4.92 -6.62
C LEU A 361 5.38 -3.67 -7.49
N ALA A 362 4.38 -3.70 -8.38
CA ALA A 362 4.01 -2.56 -9.21
C ALA A 362 3.64 -1.32 -8.39
N SER A 363 2.94 -1.51 -7.27
CA SER A 363 2.60 -0.42 -6.37
C SER A 363 3.83 0.23 -5.75
N ILE A 364 4.86 -0.54 -5.35
CA ILE A 364 6.09 0.07 -4.83
C ILE A 364 6.83 0.83 -5.94
N HIS A 365 6.95 0.26 -7.14
CA HIS A 365 7.57 0.96 -8.27
C HIS A 365 6.85 2.28 -8.58
N LYS A 366 5.52 2.29 -8.57
CA LYS A 366 4.69 3.49 -8.73
C LYS A 366 5.02 4.52 -7.64
N ASP A 367 5.02 4.10 -6.38
CA ASP A 367 5.28 4.99 -5.23
C ASP A 367 6.72 5.53 -5.22
N ALA A 368 7.67 4.82 -5.86
CA ALA A 368 9.07 5.25 -6.05
C ALA A 368 9.30 6.09 -7.32
N GLY A 369 8.28 6.29 -8.16
CA GLY A 369 8.41 7.03 -9.42
C GLY A 369 8.89 6.20 -10.63
N ASN A 370 9.11 4.91 -10.46
CA ASN A 370 9.55 3.96 -11.49
C ASN A 370 8.35 3.51 -12.35
N MET A 371 7.84 4.44 -13.17
CA MET A 371 6.56 4.26 -13.88
C MET A 371 6.59 3.12 -14.91
N ALA A 372 7.72 2.89 -15.58
CA ALA A 372 7.83 1.85 -16.60
C ALA A 372 7.69 0.44 -15.99
N GLU A 373 8.42 0.19 -14.89
CA GLU A 373 8.39 -1.06 -14.14
C GLU A 373 7.02 -1.29 -13.49
N ALA A 374 6.38 -0.23 -13.00
CA ALA A 374 5.03 -0.29 -12.45
C ALA A 374 4.01 -0.70 -13.53
N ILE A 375 4.04 -0.05 -14.69
CA ILE A 375 3.13 -0.37 -15.82
C ILE A 375 3.33 -1.80 -16.28
N GLN A 376 4.57 -2.26 -16.44
CA GLN A 376 4.88 -3.64 -16.84
C GLN A 376 4.35 -4.66 -15.82
N SER A 377 4.56 -4.40 -14.52
CA SER A 377 4.17 -5.31 -13.45
C SER A 377 2.65 -5.37 -13.29
N TYR A 378 1.94 -4.23 -13.32
CA TYR A 378 0.47 -4.23 -13.33
C TYR A 378 -0.11 -4.91 -14.58
N SER A 379 0.49 -4.68 -15.75
CA SER A 379 0.08 -5.35 -16.99
C SER A 379 0.25 -6.87 -16.89
N THR A 380 1.32 -7.33 -16.23
CA THR A 380 1.55 -8.76 -15.98
C THR A 380 0.52 -9.32 -15.01
N ALA A 381 0.23 -8.61 -13.91
CA ALA A 381 -0.83 -9.00 -12.96
C ALA A 381 -2.20 -9.14 -13.66
N LEU A 382 -2.55 -8.23 -14.55
CA LEU A 382 -3.81 -8.28 -15.31
C LEU A 382 -3.84 -9.36 -16.40
N LYS A 383 -2.68 -9.73 -16.97
CA LYS A 383 -2.59 -10.89 -17.88
C LYS A 383 -2.84 -12.20 -17.13
N LEU A 384 -2.31 -12.32 -15.92
CA LEU A 384 -2.48 -13.49 -15.05
C LEU A 384 -3.91 -13.56 -14.47
N LYS A 385 -4.46 -12.40 -14.08
CA LYS A 385 -5.80 -12.25 -13.49
C LYS A 385 -6.54 -11.08 -14.15
N PRO A 386 -7.34 -11.32 -15.20
CA PRO A 386 -8.06 -10.25 -15.91
C PRO A 386 -9.10 -9.49 -15.08
N ASP A 387 -9.76 -10.18 -14.13
CA ASP A 387 -10.66 -9.57 -13.15
C ASP A 387 -9.88 -9.18 -11.89
N PHE A 388 -9.10 -8.11 -12.01
CA PHE A 388 -8.31 -7.56 -10.91
C PHE A 388 -8.49 -6.03 -10.80
N PRO A 389 -9.56 -5.57 -10.12
CA PRO A 389 -9.89 -4.15 -9.96
C PRO A 389 -8.73 -3.26 -9.48
N ASP A 390 -8.00 -3.69 -8.45
CA ASP A 390 -6.90 -2.90 -7.87
C ASP A 390 -5.76 -2.67 -8.86
N ALA A 391 -5.32 -3.73 -9.55
CA ALA A 391 -4.29 -3.63 -10.58
C ALA A 391 -4.76 -2.75 -11.75
N TYR A 392 -6.04 -2.87 -12.15
CA TYR A 392 -6.60 -2.07 -13.24
C TYR A 392 -6.66 -0.57 -12.91
N CYS A 393 -7.22 -0.21 -11.76
CA CYS A 393 -7.33 1.20 -11.35
C CYS A 393 -5.95 1.85 -11.13
N ASN A 394 -4.99 1.11 -10.58
CA ASN A 394 -3.63 1.61 -10.43
C ASN A 394 -2.89 1.74 -11.76
N LEU A 395 -3.06 0.80 -12.69
CA LEU A 395 -2.52 0.91 -14.05
C LEU A 395 -3.10 2.13 -14.78
N ALA A 396 -4.42 2.33 -14.69
CA ALA A 396 -5.09 3.50 -15.26
C ALA A 396 -4.52 4.81 -14.70
N HIS A 397 -4.18 4.83 -13.40
CA HIS A 397 -3.51 5.96 -12.78
C HIS A 397 -2.08 6.17 -13.29
N CYS A 398 -1.30 5.09 -13.47
CA CYS A 398 0.03 5.17 -14.09
C CYS A 398 -0.04 5.77 -15.50
N HIS A 399 -0.99 5.34 -16.34
CA HIS A 399 -1.22 5.94 -17.66
C HIS A 399 -1.64 7.42 -17.58
N GLN A 400 -2.44 7.80 -16.59
CA GLN A 400 -2.77 9.22 -16.35
C GLN A 400 -1.50 10.03 -16.01
N ILE A 401 -0.62 9.48 -15.17
CA ILE A 401 0.62 10.13 -14.75
C ILE A 401 1.56 10.42 -15.94
N ILE A 402 1.69 9.47 -16.87
CA ILE A 402 2.55 9.60 -18.04
C ILE A 402 1.83 10.16 -19.27
N CYS A 403 0.60 10.66 -19.11
CA CYS A 403 -0.23 11.19 -20.21
C CYS A 403 -0.46 10.20 -21.36
N ASP A 404 -0.45 8.89 -21.10
CA ASP A 404 -0.79 7.89 -22.11
C ASP A 404 -2.32 7.80 -22.26
N TRP A 405 -2.80 8.36 -23.36
CA TRP A 405 -4.22 8.50 -23.65
C TRP A 405 -4.73 7.61 -24.78
N ASN A 406 -3.95 6.61 -25.22
CA ASN A 406 -4.31 5.76 -26.36
C ASN A 406 -5.71 5.09 -26.23
N ASP A 407 -6.12 4.70 -25.01
CA ASP A 407 -7.45 4.14 -24.72
C ASP A 407 -8.21 4.88 -23.61
N TYR A 408 -7.92 6.18 -23.42
CA TYR A 408 -8.38 7.01 -22.29
C TYR A 408 -9.86 6.84 -21.95
N ASP A 409 -10.76 7.07 -22.91
CA ASP A 409 -12.21 7.02 -22.68
C ASP A 409 -12.71 5.65 -22.25
N LYS A 410 -12.21 4.59 -22.89
CA LYS A 410 -12.55 3.20 -22.54
C LYS A 410 -12.05 2.90 -21.14
N ARG A 411 -10.82 3.32 -20.84
CA ARG A 411 -10.15 3.06 -19.59
C ARG A 411 -10.85 3.72 -18.40
N VAL A 412 -11.18 5.00 -18.54
CA VAL A 412 -11.88 5.81 -17.53
C VAL A 412 -13.31 5.29 -17.30
N ARG A 413 -14.06 4.95 -18.36
CA ARG A 413 -15.41 4.35 -18.20
C ARG A 413 -15.38 3.06 -17.39
N LYS A 414 -14.43 2.15 -17.69
CA LYS A 414 -14.29 0.90 -16.93
C LYS A 414 -13.86 1.14 -15.49
N LEU A 415 -12.99 2.13 -15.23
CA LEU A 415 -12.61 2.51 -13.86
C LEU A 415 -13.83 3.00 -13.07
N VAL A 416 -14.67 3.86 -13.65
CA VAL A 416 -15.92 4.32 -13.00
C VAL A 416 -16.84 3.15 -12.70
N GLN A 417 -17.05 2.23 -13.66
CA GLN A 417 -17.87 1.04 -13.47
C GLN A 417 -17.35 0.14 -12.34
N ILE A 418 -16.02 -0.06 -12.24
CA ILE A 418 -15.40 -0.82 -11.15
C ILE A 418 -15.72 -0.19 -9.80
N VAL A 419 -15.55 1.12 -9.68
CA VAL A 419 -15.82 1.85 -8.43
C VAL A 419 -17.29 1.73 -8.05
N GLU A 420 -18.21 1.93 -8.99
CA GLU A 420 -19.65 1.81 -8.75
C GLU A 420 -20.05 0.40 -8.30
N ASP A 421 -19.52 -0.65 -8.93
CA ASP A 421 -19.74 -2.05 -8.55
C ASP A 421 -19.22 -2.34 -7.12
N GLN A 422 -18.00 -1.88 -6.81
CA GLN A 422 -17.39 -2.06 -5.49
C GLN A 422 -18.19 -1.36 -4.39
N LEU A 423 -18.62 -0.12 -4.64
CA LEU A 423 -19.46 0.64 -3.71
C LEU A 423 -20.82 -0.03 -3.51
N CYS A 424 -21.46 -0.52 -4.58
CA CYS A 424 -22.72 -1.26 -4.50
C CYS A 424 -22.57 -2.54 -3.64
N LYS A 425 -21.46 -3.26 -3.81
CA LYS A 425 -21.12 -4.47 -3.04
C LYS A 425 -20.52 -4.16 -1.66
N LYS A 426 -20.50 -2.90 -1.23
CA LYS A 426 -19.91 -2.41 0.04
C LYS A 426 -18.42 -2.76 0.24
N ARG A 427 -17.70 -3.08 -0.83
CA ARG A 427 -16.26 -3.38 -0.83
C ARG A 427 -15.43 -2.10 -0.73
N LEU A 428 -14.17 -2.23 -0.33
CA LEU A 428 -13.21 -1.12 -0.39
C LEU A 428 -12.96 -0.77 -1.86
N PRO A 429 -13.14 0.50 -2.28
CA PRO A 429 -12.87 0.89 -3.66
C PRO A 429 -11.38 0.85 -3.99
N SER A 430 -11.07 0.38 -5.20
CA SER A 430 -9.70 0.32 -5.73
C SER A 430 -9.08 1.68 -6.05
N VAL A 431 -9.90 2.73 -6.09
CA VAL A 431 -9.44 4.11 -6.29
C VAL A 431 -9.19 4.75 -4.93
N HIS A 432 -7.94 5.19 -4.71
CA HIS A 432 -7.55 5.94 -3.53
C HIS A 432 -8.27 7.31 -3.47
N PRO A 433 -8.67 7.82 -2.28
CA PRO A 433 -9.40 9.08 -2.16
C PRO A 433 -8.71 10.25 -2.87
N HIS A 434 -7.39 10.38 -2.73
CA HIS A 434 -6.60 11.43 -3.39
C HIS A 434 -6.69 11.37 -4.93
N HIS A 435 -6.81 10.19 -5.53
CA HIS A 435 -6.88 10.07 -6.99
C HIS A 435 -8.30 10.28 -7.54
N SER A 436 -9.32 10.17 -6.69
CA SER A 436 -10.73 10.27 -7.09
C SER A 436 -11.10 11.62 -7.72
N MET A 437 -10.33 12.68 -7.45
CA MET A 437 -10.52 14.01 -8.06
C MET A 437 -10.14 14.05 -9.55
N LEU A 438 -9.31 13.12 -10.03
CA LEU A 438 -8.85 13.07 -11.43
C LEU A 438 -9.83 12.33 -12.35
N TYR A 439 -10.85 11.70 -11.78
CA TYR A 439 -11.79 10.87 -12.52
C TYR A 439 -13.20 11.48 -12.48
N PRO A 440 -14.02 11.23 -13.52
CA PRO A 440 -15.40 11.73 -13.61
C PRO A 440 -16.34 10.92 -12.71
N LEU A 441 -16.02 10.84 -11.42
CA LEU A 441 -16.83 10.23 -10.38
C LEU A 441 -17.85 11.25 -9.85
N SER A 442 -19.02 10.76 -9.43
CA SER A 442 -19.99 11.60 -8.72
C SER A 442 -19.47 12.04 -7.35
N HIS A 443 -19.98 13.15 -6.82
CA HIS A 443 -19.64 13.58 -5.45
C HIS A 443 -19.97 12.51 -4.40
N ALA A 444 -21.10 11.81 -4.55
CA ALA A 444 -21.47 10.70 -3.68
C ALA A 444 -20.44 9.56 -3.72
N ALA A 445 -19.91 9.21 -4.91
CA ALA A 445 -18.87 8.20 -5.02
C ALA A 445 -17.56 8.66 -4.35
N ARG A 446 -17.14 9.92 -4.53
CA ARG A 446 -15.94 10.47 -3.86
C ARG A 446 -16.07 10.43 -2.34
N ILE A 447 -17.22 10.83 -1.80
CA ILE A 447 -17.53 10.71 -0.36
C ILE A 447 -17.47 9.25 0.09
N ALA A 448 -18.11 8.33 -0.64
CA ALA A 448 -18.16 6.94 -0.24
C ALA A 448 -16.76 6.27 -0.26
N ILE A 449 -15.91 6.63 -1.22
CA ILE A 449 -14.49 6.21 -1.26
C ILE A 449 -13.77 6.71 -0.01
N ALA A 450 -13.88 8.01 0.30
CA ALA A 450 -13.24 8.62 1.46
C ALA A 450 -13.76 8.01 2.78
N ALA A 451 -15.08 7.83 2.92
CA ALA A 451 -15.70 7.26 4.10
C ALA A 451 -15.29 5.80 4.37
N LYS A 452 -15.07 5.01 3.31
CA LYS A 452 -14.51 3.66 3.46
C LYS A 452 -13.08 3.67 3.99
N HIS A 453 -12.25 4.61 3.56
CA HIS A 453 -10.90 4.78 4.10
C HIS A 453 -10.93 5.28 5.55
N ALA A 454 -11.81 6.22 5.89
CA ALA A 454 -12.02 6.67 7.27
C ALA A 454 -12.44 5.51 8.20
N SER A 455 -13.33 4.63 7.71
CA SER A 455 -13.78 3.45 8.46
C SER A 455 -12.62 2.51 8.79
N LEU A 456 -11.70 2.28 7.85
CA LEU A 456 -10.50 1.47 8.09
C LEU A 456 -9.59 2.07 9.16
N CYS A 457 -9.44 3.40 9.20
CA CYS A 457 -8.68 4.05 10.27
C CYS A 457 -9.34 3.82 11.64
N PHE A 458 -10.68 3.87 11.70
CA PHE A 458 -11.42 3.57 12.92
C PHE A 458 -11.25 2.10 13.34
N ASP A 459 -11.38 1.15 12.41
CA ASP A 459 -11.22 -0.28 12.67
C ASP A 459 -9.82 -0.62 13.22
N LYS A 460 -8.77 0.00 12.67
CA LYS A 460 -7.38 -0.15 13.14
C LYS A 460 -7.18 0.27 14.60
N VAL A 461 -7.92 1.27 15.08
CA VAL A 461 -7.80 1.77 16.46
C VAL A 461 -8.90 1.29 17.39
N HIS A 462 -9.96 0.68 16.88
CA HIS A 462 -11.10 0.20 17.67
C HIS A 462 -10.65 -0.74 18.80
N VAL A 463 -9.74 -1.67 18.49
CA VAL A 463 -9.17 -2.59 19.49
C VAL A 463 -8.36 -1.85 20.56
N GLN A 464 -7.69 -0.75 20.20
CA GLN A 464 -6.97 0.08 21.17
C GLN A 464 -7.93 0.84 22.10
N MET A 465 -9.20 1.01 21.71
CA MET A 465 -10.24 1.67 22.49
C MET A 465 -11.07 0.70 23.34
N LEU A 466 -11.11 -0.59 23.02
CA LEU A 466 -11.86 -1.59 23.80
C LEU A 466 -11.37 -1.64 25.26
N GLY A 467 -12.26 -1.26 26.19
CA GLY A 467 -11.97 -1.26 27.63
C GLY A 467 -11.17 -0.05 28.13
N LYS A 468 -10.84 0.92 27.28
CA LYS A 468 -10.22 2.19 27.70
C LYS A 468 -11.28 3.26 28.00
N THR A 469 -11.01 4.10 28.98
CA THR A 469 -11.80 5.30 29.25
C THR A 469 -11.69 6.27 28.07
N PRO A 470 -12.78 6.91 27.62
CA PRO A 470 -12.72 7.96 26.60
C PRO A 470 -11.68 9.02 26.97
N LEU A 471 -11.00 9.57 25.95
CA LEU A 471 -10.04 10.66 26.16
C LEU A 471 -10.77 11.86 26.76
N ILE A 472 -10.19 12.43 27.82
CA ILE A 472 -10.74 13.61 28.48
C ILE A 472 -10.39 14.83 27.64
N HIS A 473 -11.41 15.53 27.16
CA HIS A 473 -11.25 16.77 26.41
C HIS A 473 -10.95 17.94 27.34
N ALA A 474 -10.38 19.01 26.78
CA ALA A 474 -10.23 20.27 27.49
C ALA A 474 -11.58 20.75 28.06
N ASP A 475 -11.53 21.41 29.22
CA ASP A 475 -12.74 21.96 29.85
C ASP A 475 -13.44 22.89 28.86
N ARG A 476 -14.74 22.70 28.71
CA ARG A 476 -15.55 23.38 27.70
C ARG A 476 -15.65 24.89 27.95
N PHE A 477 -15.46 25.33 29.20
CA PHE A 477 -15.49 26.73 29.60
C PHE A 477 -14.09 27.32 29.85
N SER A 478 -13.03 26.58 29.50
CA SER A 478 -11.63 26.98 29.74
C SER A 478 -11.32 28.38 29.18
N VAL A 479 -11.74 28.64 27.94
CA VAL A 479 -11.48 29.90 27.24
C VAL A 479 -12.26 31.06 27.87
N GLN A 480 -13.54 30.85 28.19
CA GLN A 480 -14.33 31.83 28.95
C GLN A 480 -13.72 32.13 30.33
N ASN A 481 -13.09 31.12 30.96
CA ASN A 481 -12.38 31.24 32.23
C ASN A 481 -10.96 31.84 32.10
N GLY A 482 -10.60 32.39 30.94
CA GLY A 482 -9.35 33.12 30.71
C GLY A 482 -8.20 32.30 30.14
N GLN A 483 -8.41 31.04 29.75
CA GLN A 483 -7.40 30.31 28.97
C GLN A 483 -7.37 30.77 27.52
N ARG A 484 -6.19 30.69 26.89
CA ARG A 484 -6.05 30.90 25.45
C ARG A 484 -6.63 29.71 24.69
N LEU A 485 -7.13 29.95 23.48
CA LEU A 485 -7.59 28.89 22.60
C LEU A 485 -6.38 28.09 22.07
N ARG A 486 -6.14 26.92 22.65
CA ARG A 486 -5.15 25.93 22.18
C ARG A 486 -5.53 25.31 20.84
N ILE A 487 -4.67 25.50 19.84
CA ILE A 487 -4.82 24.96 18.48
C ILE A 487 -3.66 24.01 18.17
N GLY A 488 -3.94 22.87 17.57
CA GLY A 488 -2.94 21.85 17.24
C GLY A 488 -2.87 21.54 15.76
N TYR A 489 -1.78 21.90 15.09
CA TYR A 489 -1.52 21.55 13.69
C TYR A 489 -0.84 20.19 13.60
N VAL A 490 -1.47 19.21 12.95
CA VAL A 490 -0.90 17.86 12.77
C VAL A 490 -0.51 17.65 11.31
N SER A 491 0.77 17.36 11.07
CA SER A 491 1.28 17.20 9.71
C SER A 491 2.49 16.27 9.62
N SER A 492 2.52 15.40 8.60
CA SER A 492 3.75 14.73 8.15
C SER A 492 4.69 15.62 7.35
N ASP A 493 4.28 16.86 7.07
CA ASP A 493 4.90 17.67 6.03
C ASP A 493 5.66 18.87 6.59
N PHE A 494 5.93 18.90 7.90
CA PHE A 494 6.79 19.89 8.52
C PHE A 494 8.26 19.64 8.16
N GLY A 495 8.68 20.22 7.03
CA GLY A 495 9.99 20.02 6.40
C GLY A 495 10.02 20.62 4.99
N ASN A 496 10.89 20.14 4.11
CA ASN A 496 10.90 20.57 2.71
C ASN A 496 9.76 19.90 1.91
N HIS A 497 8.54 20.40 2.12
CA HIS A 497 7.33 19.94 1.46
C HIS A 497 6.44 21.14 1.08
N PRO A 498 5.63 21.06 0.00
CA PRO A 498 4.72 22.14 -0.39
C PRO A 498 3.87 22.70 0.76
N THR A 499 3.40 21.86 1.68
CA THR A 499 2.66 22.30 2.87
C THR A 499 3.44 23.33 3.67
N SER A 500 4.70 23.07 4.03
CA SER A 500 5.55 24.04 4.73
C SER A 500 5.86 25.28 3.90
N HIS A 501 6.05 25.17 2.58
CA HIS A 501 6.24 26.33 1.70
C HIS A 501 5.03 27.27 1.68
N LEU A 502 3.85 26.79 2.09
CA LEU A 502 2.63 27.58 2.15
C LEU A 502 2.39 28.21 3.53
N MET A 503 2.63 27.48 4.62
CA MET A 503 2.15 27.88 5.96
C MET A 503 3.22 28.00 7.05
N GLN A 504 4.52 27.85 6.76
CA GLN A 504 5.56 27.80 7.80
C GLN A 504 5.58 29.03 8.74
N SER A 505 5.13 30.21 8.30
CA SER A 505 5.05 31.40 9.16
C SER A 505 3.76 31.49 9.99
N ILE A 506 2.71 30.72 9.66
CA ILE A 506 1.42 30.80 10.37
C ILE A 506 1.57 30.53 11.87
N PRO A 507 2.25 29.44 12.32
CA PRO A 507 2.42 29.19 13.74
C PRO A 507 3.09 30.32 14.53
N GLY A 508 4.01 31.06 13.89
CA GLY A 508 4.72 32.19 14.48
C GLY A 508 3.95 33.51 14.46
N MET A 509 3.00 33.66 13.53
CA MET A 509 2.26 34.92 13.30
C MET A 509 0.91 34.99 14.00
N HIS A 510 0.47 33.90 14.64
CA HIS A 510 -0.71 33.92 15.50
C HIS A 510 -0.60 34.93 16.65
N ASP A 511 -1.72 35.57 17.00
CA ASP A 511 -1.82 36.43 18.17
C ASP A 511 -1.79 35.58 19.46
N ARG A 512 -0.59 35.52 20.06
CA ARG A 512 -0.33 34.78 21.29
C ARG A 512 -1.12 35.30 22.50
N SER A 513 -1.80 36.44 22.43
CA SER A 513 -2.74 36.86 23.48
C SER A 513 -4.07 36.11 23.41
N ARG A 514 -4.45 35.59 22.24
CA ARG A 514 -5.73 34.93 21.97
C ARG A 514 -5.60 33.41 21.86
N VAL A 515 -4.55 32.93 21.19
CA VAL A 515 -4.34 31.52 20.88
C VAL A 515 -3.03 31.00 21.48
N GLU A 516 -2.97 29.69 21.70
CA GLU A 516 -1.76 28.96 22.08
C GLU A 516 -1.48 27.87 21.05
N VAL A 517 -0.30 27.90 20.42
CA VAL A 517 -0.05 27.12 19.20
C VAL A 517 0.80 25.86 19.45
N PHE A 518 0.28 24.71 19.02
CA PHE A 518 0.96 23.43 19.01
C PHE A 518 1.17 22.91 17.59
N CYS A 519 2.36 22.40 17.29
CA CYS A 519 2.68 21.69 16.06
C CYS A 519 3.07 20.24 16.36
N TYR A 520 2.34 19.29 15.79
CA TYR A 520 2.54 17.85 15.92
C TYR A 520 3.10 17.27 14.63
N ALA A 521 4.40 16.98 14.60
CA ALA A 521 5.05 16.39 13.44
C ALA A 521 4.85 14.88 13.39
N LEU A 522 4.34 14.37 12.26
CA LEU A 522 4.26 12.93 12.01
C LEU A 522 5.53 12.37 11.35
N SER A 523 6.38 13.25 10.81
CA SER A 523 7.65 12.93 10.16
C SER A 523 8.85 13.27 11.05
N VAL A 524 9.91 12.48 10.86
CA VAL A 524 11.23 12.74 11.43
C VAL A 524 11.75 14.09 10.94
N ASN A 525 12.58 14.74 11.75
CA ASN A 525 13.25 15.97 11.35
C ASN A 525 14.17 15.73 10.14
N ASP A 526 13.93 16.44 9.04
CA ASP A 526 14.69 16.34 7.80
C ASP A 526 15.93 17.24 7.75
N GLY A 527 16.17 18.02 8.80
CA GLY A 527 17.32 18.92 8.93
C GLY A 527 17.17 20.26 8.21
N THR A 528 16.00 20.54 7.62
CA THR A 528 15.78 21.75 6.83
C THR A 528 15.48 22.98 7.68
N ASN A 529 15.71 24.17 7.13
CA ASN A 529 15.32 25.43 7.77
C ASN A 529 13.79 25.53 7.93
N PHE A 530 13.00 24.91 7.04
CA PHE A 530 11.54 24.85 7.15
C PHE A 530 11.11 24.19 8.48
N ARG A 531 11.68 23.02 8.79
CA ARG A 531 11.42 22.31 10.05
C ARG A 531 11.94 23.12 11.25
N SER A 532 13.13 23.70 11.12
CA SER A 532 13.73 24.52 12.19
C SER A 532 12.89 25.77 12.51
N LYS A 533 12.37 26.45 11.49
CA LYS A 533 11.49 27.63 11.66
C LYS A 533 10.22 27.24 12.41
N LEU A 534 9.53 26.18 11.99
CA LEU A 534 8.32 25.70 12.67
C LEU A 534 8.60 25.32 14.14
N MET A 535 9.71 24.64 14.42
CA MET A 535 10.12 24.31 15.79
C MET A 535 10.38 25.54 16.66
N ASN A 536 10.97 26.60 16.08
CA ASN A 536 11.35 27.80 16.81
C ASN A 536 10.19 28.80 16.98
N GLU A 537 9.27 28.84 16.02
CA GLU A 537 8.20 29.86 15.97
C GLU A 537 6.88 29.38 16.57
N SER A 538 6.62 28.06 16.56
CA SER A 538 5.53 27.49 17.35
C SER A 538 5.82 27.61 18.86
N GLU A 539 4.79 27.79 19.67
CA GLU A 539 4.96 27.79 21.14
C GLU A 539 5.31 26.39 21.66
N HIS A 540 4.74 25.37 21.04
CA HIS A 540 5.00 23.97 21.38
C HIS A 540 5.18 23.14 20.11
N PHE A 541 6.29 22.41 20.03
CA PHE A 541 6.56 21.47 18.94
C PHE A 541 6.73 20.05 19.48
N VAL A 542 5.92 19.12 19.00
CA VAL A 542 5.88 17.72 19.45
C VAL A 542 6.16 16.80 18.28
N ASP A 543 7.22 15.99 18.41
CA ASP A 543 7.58 14.99 17.40
C ASP A 543 6.87 13.66 17.65
N LEU A 544 5.72 13.46 16.99
CA LEU A 544 4.94 12.22 17.06
C LEU A 544 5.53 11.09 16.21
N SER A 545 6.54 11.34 15.37
CA SER A 545 7.26 10.27 14.66
C SER A 545 7.97 9.33 15.65
N GLN A 546 8.34 9.84 16.82
CA GLN A 546 8.92 9.08 17.93
C GLN A 546 7.87 8.32 18.75
N ILE A 547 6.58 8.54 18.48
CA ILE A 547 5.44 7.87 19.15
C ILE A 547 4.65 7.11 18.08
N PRO A 548 5.13 5.94 17.63
CA PRO A 548 4.50 5.19 16.54
C PRO A 548 3.11 4.65 16.90
N CYS A 549 2.85 4.40 18.19
CA CYS A 549 1.53 3.97 18.65
C CYS A 549 0.51 5.12 18.56
N ASN A 550 -0.51 4.96 17.73
CA ASN A 550 -1.58 5.96 17.53
C ASN A 550 -2.32 6.30 18.82
N GLY A 551 -2.64 5.30 19.66
CA GLY A 551 -3.24 5.52 20.98
C GLY A 551 -2.41 6.44 21.88
N LYS A 552 -1.10 6.20 21.99
CA LYS A 552 -0.20 7.05 22.81
C LYS A 552 -0.05 8.45 22.23
N ALA A 553 -0.03 8.58 20.90
CA ALA A 553 0.00 9.88 20.24
C ALA A 553 -1.28 10.69 20.51
N ALA A 554 -2.45 10.05 20.45
CA ALA A 554 -3.72 10.68 20.81
C ALA A 554 -3.80 11.03 22.30
N GLU A 555 -3.32 10.17 23.20
CA GLU A 555 -3.22 10.45 24.64
C GLU A 555 -2.34 11.68 24.91
N LYS A 556 -1.22 11.82 24.20
CA LYS A 556 -0.35 13.02 24.30
C LYS A 556 -1.08 14.29 23.87
N ILE A 557 -1.78 14.26 22.74
CA ILE A 557 -2.57 15.42 22.25
C ILE A 557 -3.67 15.79 23.25
N ALA A 558 -4.37 14.80 23.82
CA ALA A 558 -5.40 15.04 24.83
C ALA A 558 -4.82 15.65 26.12
N GLN A 559 -3.64 15.19 26.56
CA GLN A 559 -2.92 15.74 27.73
C GLN A 559 -2.49 17.20 27.53
N ASP A 560 -2.16 17.59 26.28
CA ASP A 560 -1.86 18.98 25.95
C ASP A 560 -3.11 19.89 26.00
N GLY A 561 -4.32 19.31 26.11
CA GLY A 561 -5.57 20.05 26.26
C GLY A 561 -5.95 20.82 25.00
N ILE A 562 -5.71 20.24 23.82
CA ILE A 562 -6.03 20.88 22.54
C ILE A 562 -7.55 21.06 22.40
N HIS A 563 -7.98 22.30 22.10
CA HIS A 563 -9.38 22.62 21.85
C HIS A 563 -9.77 22.31 20.41
N ILE A 564 -8.92 22.72 19.45
CA ILE A 564 -9.12 22.49 18.01
C ILE A 564 -7.91 21.82 17.41
N LEU A 565 -8.09 20.60 16.88
CA LEU A 565 -7.05 19.83 16.22
C LEU A 565 -7.23 19.89 14.70
N ILE A 566 -6.17 20.31 14.00
CA ILE A 566 -6.19 20.61 12.58
C ILE A 566 -5.41 19.52 11.83
N ASN A 567 -6.11 18.80 10.95
CA ASN A 567 -5.58 17.80 10.05
C ASN A 567 -5.09 18.47 8.75
N MET A 568 -3.78 18.38 8.50
CA MET A 568 -3.14 18.95 7.32
C MET A 568 -2.74 17.91 6.28
N ASN A 569 -3.14 16.64 6.45
CA ASN A 569 -2.73 15.55 5.56
C ASN A 569 -3.90 14.97 4.77
N GLY A 570 -5.06 14.75 5.40
CA GLY A 570 -6.12 13.92 4.82
C GLY A 570 -5.60 12.56 4.38
N TYR A 571 -5.83 12.17 3.12
CA TYR A 571 -5.32 10.91 2.57
C TYR A 571 -4.08 11.12 1.70
N THR A 572 -3.01 11.65 2.30
CA THR A 572 -1.69 11.79 1.67
C THR A 572 -0.66 10.89 2.35
N LYS A 573 0.54 10.79 1.76
CA LYS A 573 1.64 9.98 2.31
C LYS A 573 2.03 10.49 3.69
N GLY A 574 2.15 9.60 4.67
CA GLY A 574 2.55 9.93 6.04
C GLY A 574 1.39 10.31 6.98
N ALA A 575 0.16 10.39 6.47
CA ALA A 575 -1.02 10.66 7.28
C ALA A 575 -1.23 9.58 8.37
N ARG A 576 -1.68 10.02 9.56
CA ARG A 576 -2.07 9.16 10.68
C ARG A 576 -3.49 9.50 11.14
N ASN A 577 -4.46 9.32 10.25
CA ASN A 577 -5.88 9.64 10.52
C ASN A 577 -6.47 8.79 11.66
N GLU A 578 -5.82 7.69 12.01
CA GLU A 578 -6.06 6.91 13.22
C GLU A 578 -6.04 7.76 14.49
N ILE A 579 -5.17 8.78 14.57
CA ILE A 579 -5.13 9.72 15.70
C ILE A 579 -6.43 10.52 15.79
N PHE A 580 -6.93 11.02 14.64
CA PHE A 580 -8.19 11.76 14.58
C PHE A 580 -9.41 10.87 14.83
N ALA A 581 -9.36 9.59 14.44
CA ALA A 581 -10.41 8.62 14.73
C ALA A 581 -10.58 8.37 16.24
N LEU A 582 -9.52 8.56 17.04
CA LEU A 582 -9.55 8.49 18.51
C LEU A 582 -10.12 9.76 19.18
N ARG A 583 -10.38 10.82 18.41
CA ARG A 583 -10.94 12.11 18.87
C ARG A 583 -10.26 12.70 20.13
N PRO A 584 -8.94 12.95 20.13
CA PRO A 584 -8.23 13.54 21.27
C PRO A 584 -8.57 15.01 21.54
N ALA A 585 -9.24 15.70 20.61
CA ALA A 585 -9.76 17.05 20.78
C ALA A 585 -11.27 17.09 20.51
N PRO A 586 -12.02 18.02 21.15
CA PRO A 586 -13.46 18.11 20.96
C PRO A 586 -13.85 18.56 19.55
N ILE A 587 -13.07 19.45 18.94
CA ILE A 587 -13.28 19.94 17.56
C ILE A 587 -12.09 19.51 16.70
N GLN A 588 -12.36 18.87 15.56
CA GLN A 588 -11.34 18.43 14.60
C GLN A 588 -11.65 18.96 13.20
N VAL A 589 -10.64 19.52 12.53
CA VAL A 589 -10.82 20.34 11.33
C VAL A 589 -9.86 19.92 10.22
N MET A 590 -10.36 19.79 8.99
CA MET A 590 -9.53 19.62 7.78
C MET A 590 -9.05 20.99 7.29
N TRP A 591 -7.77 21.12 6.96
CA TRP A 591 -7.23 22.39 6.40
C TRP A 591 -6.02 22.18 5.49
N LEU A 592 -6.01 22.93 4.38
CA LEU A 592 -4.90 23.15 3.44
C LEU A 592 -4.36 21.93 2.68
N GLY A 593 -3.75 20.96 3.36
CA GLY A 593 -2.90 19.95 2.70
C GLY A 593 -3.63 18.82 1.98
N TYR A 594 -4.96 18.72 2.09
CA TYR A 594 -5.77 17.74 1.35
C TYR A 594 -6.94 18.40 0.62
N PRO A 595 -7.00 18.35 -0.72
CA PRO A 595 -7.97 19.11 -1.52
C PRO A 595 -9.29 18.35 -1.75
N SER A 596 -9.82 17.68 -0.73
CA SER A 596 -11.11 16.98 -0.79
C SER A 596 -11.68 16.71 0.61
N THR A 597 -12.90 16.16 0.67
CA THR A 597 -13.50 15.68 1.93
C THR A 597 -12.75 14.49 2.50
N SER A 598 -12.61 14.43 3.82
CA SER A 598 -12.13 13.24 4.53
C SER A 598 -13.15 12.09 4.47
N GLY A 599 -14.43 12.37 4.24
CA GLY A 599 -15.49 11.35 4.34
C GLY A 599 -15.66 10.79 5.76
N ALA A 600 -14.96 11.32 6.75
CA ALA A 600 -14.87 10.76 8.08
C ALA A 600 -15.91 11.37 9.02
N THR A 601 -16.53 10.54 9.87
CA THR A 601 -17.43 10.99 10.93
C THR A 601 -16.71 11.65 12.10
N PHE A 602 -15.38 11.51 12.16
CA PHE A 602 -14.55 12.11 13.20
C PHE A 602 -13.98 13.49 12.81
N MET A 603 -14.23 13.99 11.60
CA MET A 603 -13.86 15.36 11.19
C MET A 603 -15.09 16.25 11.18
N ASP A 604 -15.05 17.35 11.94
CA ASP A 604 -16.23 18.19 12.18
C ASP A 604 -16.37 19.28 11.12
N TYR A 605 -15.26 19.96 10.81
CA TYR A 605 -15.22 21.05 9.84
C TYR A 605 -14.17 20.83 8.76
N ILE A 606 -14.38 21.50 7.63
CA ILE A 606 -13.34 21.76 6.62
C ILE A 606 -13.20 23.28 6.46
N ILE A 607 -12.00 23.79 6.73
CA ILE A 607 -11.68 25.20 6.46
C ILE A 607 -11.52 25.35 4.95
N THR A 608 -12.42 26.14 4.38
CA THR A 608 -12.52 26.41 2.93
C THR A 608 -12.97 27.86 2.74
N ASP A 609 -13.54 28.21 1.59
CA ASP A 609 -14.09 29.53 1.32
C ASP A 609 -15.28 29.44 0.34
N ALA A 610 -16.01 30.55 0.20
CA ALA A 610 -17.23 30.62 -0.59
C ALA A 610 -17.01 30.37 -2.10
N VAL A 611 -15.80 30.59 -2.63
CA VAL A 611 -15.47 30.39 -4.05
C VAL A 611 -15.06 28.95 -4.32
N THR A 612 -14.20 28.41 -3.46
CA THR A 612 -13.71 27.03 -3.53
C THR A 612 -14.83 26.03 -3.29
N SER A 613 -15.64 26.24 -2.25
CA SER A 613 -16.68 25.29 -1.83
C SER A 613 -18.00 26.02 -1.60
N PRO A 614 -18.68 26.50 -2.65
CA PRO A 614 -19.94 27.24 -2.48
C PRO A 614 -21.00 26.35 -1.82
N LEU A 615 -21.94 26.97 -1.08
CA LEU A 615 -22.96 26.24 -0.30
C LEU A 615 -23.79 25.27 -1.15
N ARG A 616 -23.99 25.57 -2.44
CA ARG A 616 -24.68 24.69 -3.40
C ARG A 616 -23.98 23.33 -3.60
N LEU A 617 -22.69 23.25 -3.28
CA LEU A 617 -21.86 22.04 -3.34
C LEU A 617 -21.54 21.48 -1.94
N ALA A 618 -22.21 21.94 -0.88
CA ALA A 618 -21.99 21.42 0.48
C ALA A 618 -22.25 19.91 0.60
N ASN A 619 -23.09 19.35 -0.29
CA ASN A 619 -23.34 17.90 -0.39
C ASN A 619 -22.13 17.09 -0.88
N ALA A 620 -21.05 17.73 -1.33
CA ALA A 620 -19.80 17.09 -1.73
C ALA A 620 -18.84 16.83 -0.54
N PHE A 621 -19.24 17.21 0.67
CA PHE A 621 -18.44 17.11 1.88
C PHE A 621 -19.23 16.43 3.01
N THR A 622 -18.55 15.64 3.84
CA THR A 622 -19.11 15.13 5.09
C THR A 622 -18.97 16.13 6.23
N GLU A 623 -17.89 16.93 6.19
CA GLU A 623 -17.62 17.98 7.15
C GLU A 623 -18.51 19.20 6.92
N LYS A 624 -18.69 20.01 7.97
CA LYS A 624 -19.31 21.32 7.82
C LYS A 624 -18.32 22.33 7.26
N LEU A 625 -18.77 23.07 6.25
CA LEU A 625 -17.98 24.14 5.64
C LEU A 625 -17.76 25.28 6.64
N ALA A 626 -16.50 25.66 6.83
CA ALA A 626 -16.09 26.81 7.62
C ALA A 626 -15.30 27.77 6.72
N TYR A 627 -15.86 28.95 6.47
CA TYR A 627 -15.32 29.87 5.47
C TYR A 627 -14.28 30.83 6.06
N MET A 628 -13.09 30.82 5.45
CA MET A 628 -12.21 31.98 5.42
C MET A 628 -12.85 33.09 4.57
N PRO A 629 -12.65 34.37 4.91
CA PRO A 629 -13.36 35.50 4.28
C PRO A 629 -12.93 35.78 2.83
N HIS A 630 -11.76 35.30 2.41
CA HIS A 630 -11.21 35.58 1.08
C HIS A 630 -10.92 34.30 0.31
N THR A 631 -9.92 33.54 0.76
CA THR A 631 -9.58 32.22 0.25
C THR A 631 -9.06 31.39 1.42
N PHE A 632 -9.25 30.08 1.38
CA PHE A 632 -8.59 29.20 2.34
C PHE A 632 -7.11 28.96 2.01
N PHE A 633 -6.66 29.32 0.81
CA PHE A 633 -5.30 29.07 0.36
C PHE A 633 -4.36 30.21 0.80
N ILE A 634 -3.12 29.88 1.15
CA ILE A 634 -2.12 30.84 1.61
C ILE A 634 -0.75 30.42 1.09
N GLY A 635 0.19 31.36 0.97
CA GLY A 635 1.56 31.10 0.55
C GLY A 635 2.56 31.92 1.35
N ASP A 636 3.68 31.32 1.74
CA ASP A 636 4.75 31.97 2.50
C ASP A 636 5.72 32.76 1.59
N HIS A 637 5.34 33.00 0.33
CA HIS A 637 6.21 33.55 -0.71
C HIS A 637 6.77 34.92 -0.36
N ALA A 638 6.00 35.76 0.33
CA ALA A 638 6.43 37.09 0.77
C ALA A 638 7.59 37.03 1.79
N GLN A 639 7.66 35.96 2.59
CA GLN A 639 8.74 35.73 3.55
C GLN A 639 9.88 34.94 2.90
N MET A 640 9.55 33.86 2.20
CA MET A 640 10.49 32.88 1.65
C MET A 640 11.26 33.41 0.42
N LEU A 641 10.60 34.20 -0.44
CA LEU A 641 11.10 34.61 -1.75
C LEU A 641 11.09 36.14 -1.89
N ARG A 642 11.53 36.83 -0.83
CA ARG A 642 11.56 38.30 -0.74
C ARG A 642 12.35 38.97 -1.85
N HIS A 643 13.38 38.32 -2.38
CA HIS A 643 14.16 38.84 -3.53
C HIS A 643 13.34 38.92 -4.83
N LEU A 644 12.17 38.28 -4.89
CA LEU A 644 11.22 38.37 -6.00
C LEU A 644 10.12 39.42 -5.77
N THR A 645 10.16 40.17 -4.65
CA THR A 645 9.24 41.30 -4.42
C THR A 645 9.50 42.43 -5.41
N ASP A 646 10.74 42.58 -5.88
CA ASP A 646 11.10 43.55 -6.91
C ASP A 646 11.82 42.86 -8.06
N LYS A 647 11.84 43.51 -9.22
CA LYS A 647 12.60 43.05 -10.39
C LYS A 647 13.14 44.22 -11.19
N VAL A 648 14.28 44.01 -11.83
CA VAL A 648 14.86 44.92 -12.83
C VAL A 648 14.86 44.20 -14.18
N VAL A 649 14.32 44.85 -15.20
CA VAL A 649 14.34 44.34 -16.57
C VAL A 649 15.62 44.83 -17.24
N VAL A 650 16.30 43.97 -17.97
CA VAL A 650 17.58 44.30 -18.60
C VAL A 650 17.42 44.22 -20.11
N LYS A 651 17.72 45.30 -20.82
CA LYS A 651 17.55 45.40 -22.27
C LYS A 651 18.70 46.18 -22.89
N ASP A 652 18.89 45.98 -24.19
CA ASP A 652 19.75 46.86 -24.98
C ASP A 652 18.95 48.10 -25.44
N LYS A 653 19.63 49.23 -25.63
CA LYS A 653 19.06 50.59 -25.81
C LYS A 653 18.10 50.72 -26.99
N GLU A 654 18.19 49.84 -27.98
CA GLU A 654 17.39 49.90 -29.22
C GLU A 654 16.52 48.64 -29.43
N THR A 655 16.29 47.84 -28.39
CA THR A 655 15.54 46.58 -28.50
C THR A 655 14.07 46.70 -28.14
N THR A 656 13.22 46.01 -28.89
CA THR A 656 11.80 45.81 -28.56
C THR A 656 11.57 44.51 -27.77
N GLU A 657 12.59 44.03 -27.06
CA GLU A 657 12.51 42.81 -26.24
C GLU A 657 11.43 42.98 -25.15
N ARG A 658 10.75 41.89 -24.79
CA ARG A 658 9.68 41.90 -23.77
C ARG A 658 10.25 42.10 -22.37
N ASP A 659 9.42 42.56 -21.43
CA ASP A 659 9.76 42.67 -20.00
C ASP A 659 10.05 41.32 -19.32
N SER A 660 9.68 40.23 -19.98
CA SER A 660 9.85 38.84 -19.55
C SER A 660 11.06 38.13 -20.16
N CYS A 661 11.92 38.80 -20.95
CA CYS A 661 13.06 38.14 -21.62
C CYS A 661 14.29 37.98 -20.72
N LEU A 662 14.67 39.03 -20.00
CA LEU A 662 15.88 39.07 -19.17
C LEU A 662 15.64 39.92 -17.92
N ILE A 663 15.76 39.29 -16.76
CA ILE A 663 15.35 39.84 -15.46
C ILE A 663 16.45 39.65 -14.43
N MET A 664 16.62 40.65 -13.58
CA MET A 664 17.43 40.58 -12.36
C MET A 664 16.57 40.69 -11.11
N ASN A 665 16.88 39.86 -10.12
CA ASN A 665 16.23 39.86 -8.80
C ASN A 665 17.30 39.91 -7.69
N THR A 666 17.02 40.64 -6.62
CA THR A 666 17.87 40.72 -5.42
C THR A 666 17.03 41.15 -4.23
N ALA A 667 17.42 40.74 -3.03
CA ALA A 667 16.77 41.19 -1.80
C ALA A 667 17.03 42.67 -1.47
N ASN A 668 18.10 43.25 -2.01
CA ASN A 668 18.44 44.67 -1.86
C ASN A 668 18.63 45.31 -3.24
N MET A 669 17.65 46.11 -3.66
CA MET A 669 17.62 46.79 -4.96
C MET A 669 18.35 48.15 -4.97
N ASP A 670 18.57 48.77 -3.81
CA ASP A 670 19.11 50.13 -3.70
C ASP A 670 20.39 50.36 -4.53
N PRO A 671 21.39 49.44 -4.53
CA PRO A 671 22.62 49.64 -5.30
C PRO A 671 22.41 49.62 -6.82
N ILE A 672 21.38 48.92 -7.30
CA ILE A 672 21.06 48.80 -8.72
C ILE A 672 20.25 50.03 -9.15
N LEU A 673 19.24 50.40 -8.37
CA LEU A 673 18.36 51.54 -8.67
C LEU A 673 19.09 52.90 -8.66
N ALA A 674 20.23 53.00 -7.95
CA ALA A 674 21.06 54.20 -7.95
C ALA A 674 21.89 54.42 -9.23
N LYS A 675 21.91 53.47 -10.17
CA LYS A 675 22.69 53.57 -11.43
C LYS A 675 21.97 54.49 -12.42
N SER A 676 22.74 55.33 -13.14
CA SER A 676 22.19 56.31 -14.09
C SER A 676 21.63 55.68 -15.38
N GLU A 677 21.98 54.42 -15.64
CA GLU A 677 21.49 53.58 -16.74
C GLU A 677 20.09 53.01 -16.48
N ILE A 678 19.54 53.17 -15.28
CA ILE A 678 18.16 52.79 -14.96
C ILE A 678 17.20 53.84 -15.51
N LYS A 679 16.22 53.37 -16.29
CA LYS A 679 15.03 54.12 -16.66
C LYS A 679 13.81 53.53 -15.98
N GLU A 680 12.87 54.39 -15.62
CA GLU A 680 11.60 53.96 -15.04
C GLU A 680 10.54 53.87 -16.13
N GLN A 681 9.92 52.70 -16.26
CA GLN A 681 8.71 52.53 -17.03
C GLN A 681 7.53 52.50 -16.07
N VAL A 682 6.61 53.46 -16.22
CA VAL A 682 5.46 53.63 -15.35
C VAL A 682 4.20 53.10 -16.04
N LEU A 683 3.44 52.28 -15.33
CA LEU A 683 2.16 51.72 -15.77
C LEU A 683 1.08 51.96 -14.71
N ASP A 684 0.03 52.66 -15.09
CA ASP A 684 -1.15 52.85 -14.23
C ASP A 684 -2.06 51.62 -14.28
N THR A 685 -2.47 51.15 -13.11
CA THR A 685 -3.44 50.05 -13.00
C THR A 685 -4.40 50.28 -11.83
N GLU A 686 -5.51 49.53 -11.81
CA GLU A 686 -6.43 49.48 -10.67
C GLU A 686 -6.31 48.10 -10.01
N VAL A 687 -6.08 48.07 -8.70
CA VAL A 687 -5.93 46.84 -7.91
C VAL A 687 -6.83 46.86 -6.69
N VAL A 688 -7.14 45.65 -6.22
CA VAL A 688 -7.82 45.45 -4.94
C VAL A 688 -6.78 45.50 -3.83
N SER A 689 -7.06 46.26 -2.78
CA SER A 689 -6.18 46.46 -1.63
C SER A 689 -6.85 46.08 -0.31
N GLY A 690 -6.12 45.32 0.51
CA GLY A 690 -6.50 44.95 1.87
C GLY A 690 -7.75 44.06 1.99
N PRO A 691 -8.13 43.72 3.24
CA PRO A 691 -9.26 42.82 3.52
C PRO A 691 -10.63 43.42 3.15
N ASN A 692 -10.75 44.74 3.10
CA ASN A 692 -11.99 45.43 2.69
C ASN A 692 -12.19 45.43 1.16
N LYS A 693 -11.22 44.91 0.39
CA LYS A 693 -11.25 44.85 -1.07
C LYS A 693 -11.45 46.22 -1.73
N GLU A 694 -10.77 47.25 -1.22
CA GLU A 694 -10.86 48.60 -1.76
C GLU A 694 -10.18 48.68 -3.13
N LEU A 695 -10.85 49.26 -4.12
CA LEU A 695 -10.27 49.47 -5.44
C LEU A 695 -9.40 50.74 -5.41
N VAL A 696 -8.10 50.56 -5.58
CA VAL A 696 -7.11 51.63 -5.49
C VAL A 696 -6.38 51.75 -6.82
N ARG A 697 -6.16 52.99 -7.28
CA ARG A 697 -5.25 53.27 -8.39
C ARG A 697 -3.82 53.08 -7.90
N ALA A 698 -3.09 52.21 -8.56
CA ALA A 698 -1.71 51.89 -8.26
C ALA A 698 -0.83 52.21 -9.46
N GLU A 699 0.28 52.86 -9.17
CA GLU A 699 1.32 53.16 -10.15
C GLU A 699 2.40 52.08 -10.04
N MET A 700 2.56 51.26 -11.08
CA MET A 700 3.64 50.28 -11.14
C MET A 700 4.87 50.94 -11.77
N VAL A 701 5.93 51.08 -10.99
CA VAL A 701 7.24 51.54 -11.48
C VAL A 701 8.10 50.32 -11.79
N LEU A 702 8.42 50.11 -13.06
CA LEU A 702 9.29 49.03 -13.53
C LEU A 702 10.67 49.60 -13.90
N PRO A 703 11.72 49.32 -13.12
CA PRO A 703 13.07 49.73 -13.46
C PRO A 703 13.62 48.90 -14.63
N VAL A 704 14.15 49.60 -15.63
CA VAL A 704 14.76 49.04 -16.84
C VAL A 704 16.22 49.47 -16.92
N LEU A 705 17.12 48.50 -16.81
CA LEU A 705 18.57 48.69 -16.99
C LEU A 705 18.93 48.58 -18.48
N GLU A 706 19.37 49.69 -19.07
CA GLU A 706 19.76 49.74 -20.48
C GLU A 706 21.28 49.55 -20.67
N VAL A 707 21.70 48.32 -20.95
CA VAL A 707 23.10 47.90 -21.11
C VAL A 707 23.29 46.93 -22.29
N PRO A 708 24.49 46.82 -22.88
CA PRO A 708 24.77 45.80 -23.89
C PRO A 708 24.50 44.39 -23.33
N THR A 709 23.57 43.65 -23.94
CA THR A 709 23.17 42.33 -23.44
C THR A 709 24.02 41.19 -23.99
N GLU A 710 24.85 41.43 -25.02
CA GLU A 710 25.71 40.42 -25.64
C GLU A 710 26.65 39.69 -24.65
N PRO A 711 27.33 40.38 -23.71
CA PRO A 711 28.14 39.72 -22.69
C PRO A 711 27.33 38.80 -21.77
N ILE A 712 26.09 39.19 -21.45
CA ILE A 712 25.15 38.38 -20.65
C ILE A 712 24.73 37.14 -21.44
N LYS A 713 24.40 37.30 -22.73
CA LYS A 713 24.08 36.19 -23.64
C LYS A 713 25.26 35.21 -23.71
N GLN A 714 26.50 35.70 -23.82
CA GLN A 714 27.71 34.87 -23.75
C GLN A 714 27.89 34.14 -22.41
N MET A 715 27.63 34.81 -21.28
CA MET A 715 27.66 34.18 -19.95
C MET A 715 26.65 33.01 -19.87
N ILE A 716 25.44 33.21 -20.38
CA ILE A 716 24.41 32.16 -20.42
C ILE A 716 24.84 31.01 -21.32
N MET A 717 25.32 31.30 -22.53
CA MET A 717 25.75 30.29 -23.50
C MET A 717 26.94 29.46 -23.03
N THR A 718 27.91 30.09 -22.35
CA THR A 718 29.10 29.41 -21.81
C THR A 718 28.85 28.73 -20.48
N GLY A 719 27.68 28.96 -19.86
CA GLY A 719 27.39 28.48 -18.51
C GLY A 719 28.28 29.13 -17.44
N GLN A 720 28.80 30.33 -17.69
CA GLN A 720 29.58 31.08 -16.69
C GLN A 720 28.68 31.42 -15.50
N MET A 721 29.18 31.17 -14.28
CA MET A 721 28.39 31.28 -13.04
C MET A 721 28.19 32.70 -12.55
N THR A 722 29.16 33.58 -12.75
CA THR A 722 29.08 34.99 -12.34
C THR A 722 29.76 35.89 -13.37
N MET A 723 29.31 37.13 -13.48
CA MET A 723 29.98 38.15 -14.28
C MET A 723 29.75 39.54 -13.70
N ASN A 724 30.54 40.52 -14.13
CA ASN A 724 30.23 41.92 -13.90
C ASN A 724 29.50 42.47 -15.11
N VAL A 725 28.26 42.94 -14.92
CA VAL A 725 27.48 43.58 -15.99
C VAL A 725 27.94 45.02 -16.20
N MET A 726 28.36 45.67 -15.12
CA MET A 726 28.95 47.01 -15.08
C MET A 726 30.00 47.09 -13.96
N GLU A 727 30.70 48.22 -13.88
CA GLU A 727 31.57 48.53 -12.74
C GLU A 727 30.76 48.47 -11.43
N ASP A 728 31.24 47.65 -10.50
CA ASP A 728 30.61 47.34 -9.20
C ASP A 728 29.22 46.66 -9.26
N MET A 729 28.89 45.98 -10.36
CA MET A 729 27.64 45.19 -10.47
C MET A 729 27.92 43.74 -10.82
N ASN A 730 28.18 42.93 -9.79
CA ASN A 730 28.34 41.49 -9.92
C ASN A 730 26.97 40.79 -9.95
N VAL A 731 26.75 39.96 -10.97
CA VAL A 731 25.53 39.17 -11.13
C VAL A 731 25.86 37.70 -11.25
N GLN A 732 24.93 36.88 -10.80
CA GLN A 732 25.04 35.42 -10.81
C GLN A 732 24.05 34.81 -11.80
N ASN A 733 24.49 33.77 -12.50
CA ASN A 733 23.66 32.96 -13.38
C ASN A 733 22.61 32.24 -12.54
N GLY A 734 21.33 32.52 -12.78
CA GLY A 734 20.23 31.91 -12.04
C GLY A 734 20.18 30.37 -12.11
N LEU A 735 20.77 29.75 -13.15
CA LEU A 735 20.89 28.28 -13.23
C LEU A 735 22.00 27.72 -12.31
N GLY A 736 22.95 28.54 -11.90
CA GLY A 736 24.04 28.17 -10.99
C GLY A 736 23.66 28.11 -9.52
N GLN A 737 22.45 28.56 -9.15
CA GLN A 737 22.07 28.77 -7.76
C GLN A 737 22.15 27.50 -6.90
N SER A 738 21.70 26.36 -7.44
CA SER A 738 21.75 25.08 -6.73
C SER A 738 23.17 24.62 -6.40
N GLN A 739 24.16 25.00 -7.21
CA GLN A 739 25.56 24.65 -7.01
C GLN A 739 26.27 25.63 -6.05
N MET A 740 25.93 26.92 -6.13
CA MET A 740 26.56 27.98 -5.36
C MET A 740 26.00 28.11 -3.95
N HIS A 741 24.67 28.04 -3.81
CA HIS A 741 23.94 28.31 -2.56
C HIS A 741 22.73 27.37 -2.44
N HIS A 742 22.97 26.11 -2.06
CA HIS A 742 21.94 25.07 -2.03
C HIS A 742 20.70 25.44 -1.19
N LYS A 743 20.89 25.96 0.03
CA LYS A 743 19.77 26.40 0.90
C LYS A 743 18.95 27.53 0.28
N ALA A 744 19.60 28.48 -0.38
CA ALA A 744 18.87 29.52 -1.09
C ALA A 744 18.11 28.96 -2.30
N ALA A 745 18.67 27.96 -3.00
CA ALA A 745 18.00 27.28 -4.11
C ALA A 745 16.74 26.49 -3.67
N THR A 746 16.79 25.86 -2.50
CA THR A 746 15.65 25.11 -1.93
C THR A 746 14.59 26.02 -1.30
N GLY A 747 14.84 27.33 -1.19
CA GLY A 747 13.96 28.31 -0.54
C GLY A 747 14.10 28.35 0.97
N GLU A 748 15.13 27.72 1.53
CA GLU A 748 15.43 27.73 2.97
C GLU A 748 16.08 29.04 3.43
N GLU A 749 16.71 29.77 2.51
CA GLU A 749 17.36 31.06 2.73
C GLU A 749 17.04 32.01 1.58
N ILE A 750 17.08 33.32 1.85
CA ILE A 750 16.91 34.33 0.81
C ILE A 750 18.26 34.50 0.07
N PRO A 751 18.29 34.47 -1.27
CA PRO A 751 19.50 34.78 -2.03
C PRO A 751 20.06 36.18 -1.71
N ASN A 752 21.35 36.24 -1.40
CA ASN A 752 22.07 37.50 -1.14
C ASN A 752 22.73 38.10 -2.39
N SER A 753 22.79 37.35 -3.49
CA SER A 753 23.36 37.76 -4.77
C SER A 753 22.29 38.33 -5.72
N VAL A 754 22.73 39.11 -6.70
CA VAL A 754 21.88 39.55 -7.81
C VAL A 754 21.74 38.40 -8.80
N LEU A 755 20.55 37.82 -8.89
CA LEU A 755 20.27 36.66 -9.73
C LEU A 755 19.77 37.10 -11.11
N LEU A 756 20.41 36.59 -12.15
CA LEU A 756 20.05 36.83 -13.54
C LEU A 756 19.25 35.64 -14.11
N THR A 757 18.07 35.93 -14.64
CA THR A 757 17.13 34.96 -15.20
C THR A 757 16.73 35.36 -16.61
N SER A 758 16.84 34.46 -17.59
CA SER A 758 16.53 34.76 -18.99
C SER A 758 15.79 33.64 -19.71
N ARG A 759 15.07 33.98 -20.77
CA ARG A 759 14.45 33.02 -21.69
C ARG A 759 15.45 32.08 -22.33
N ALA A 760 16.64 32.58 -22.70
CA ALA A 760 17.71 31.79 -23.30
C ALA A 760 18.19 30.64 -22.40
N GLN A 761 18.20 30.81 -21.07
CA GLN A 761 18.53 29.73 -20.11
C GLN A 761 17.63 28.51 -20.24
N TYR A 762 16.38 28.69 -20.71
CA TYR A 762 15.37 27.65 -20.82
C TYR A 762 14.97 27.36 -22.27
N GLN A 763 15.77 27.82 -23.24
CA GLN A 763 15.53 27.63 -24.69
C GLN A 763 14.18 28.21 -25.14
N LEU A 764 13.78 29.32 -24.53
CA LEU A 764 12.55 30.03 -24.87
C LEU A 764 12.86 31.16 -25.88
N PRO A 765 11.98 31.41 -26.86
CA PRO A 765 12.13 32.50 -27.81
C PRO A 765 11.83 33.86 -27.17
N ASP A 766 12.62 34.89 -27.49
CA ASP A 766 12.41 36.26 -26.99
C ASP A 766 11.26 36.99 -27.72
N ASP A 767 10.93 36.59 -28.96
CA ASP A 767 9.96 37.26 -29.83
C ASP A 767 8.56 36.61 -29.88
N ALA A 768 8.31 35.60 -29.03
CA ALA A 768 7.03 34.88 -28.96
C ALA A 768 6.35 35.01 -27.60
N ILE A 769 5.04 34.76 -27.55
CA ILE A 769 4.28 34.61 -26.30
C ILE A 769 4.64 33.27 -25.65
N VAL A 770 5.01 33.29 -24.37
CA VAL A 770 5.27 32.08 -23.59
C VAL A 770 4.06 31.80 -22.71
N PHE A 771 3.23 30.85 -23.13
CA PHE A 771 2.26 30.22 -22.25
C PHE A 771 2.97 29.19 -21.38
N CYS A 772 2.68 29.10 -20.08
CA CYS A 772 3.29 28.09 -19.21
C CYS A 772 2.26 27.29 -18.42
N ASN A 773 2.66 26.08 -18.02
CA ASN A 773 2.04 25.34 -16.93
C ASN A 773 3.10 24.49 -16.22
N PHE A 774 3.31 24.74 -14.93
CA PHE A 774 4.33 24.05 -14.13
C PHE A 774 3.78 23.01 -13.16
N ASN A 775 2.56 22.53 -13.39
CA ASN A 775 2.04 21.38 -12.66
C ASN A 775 2.72 20.09 -13.10
N GLN A 776 2.58 19.06 -12.26
CA GLN A 776 2.84 17.69 -12.71
C GLN A 776 1.87 17.31 -13.83
N LEU A 777 2.35 16.55 -14.80
CA LEU A 777 1.62 16.29 -16.04
C LEU A 777 0.32 15.51 -15.84
N TYR A 778 0.18 14.76 -14.73
CA TYR A 778 -1.03 14.01 -14.41
C TYR A 778 -2.30 14.89 -14.27
N LYS A 779 -2.15 16.20 -14.07
CA LYS A 779 -3.28 17.14 -14.01
C LYS A 779 -3.82 17.55 -15.38
N ILE A 780 -3.10 17.20 -16.44
CA ILE A 780 -3.52 17.43 -17.82
C ILE A 780 -4.33 16.21 -18.29
N ASP A 781 -5.47 16.48 -18.90
CA ASP A 781 -6.29 15.50 -19.60
C ASP A 781 -6.42 15.87 -21.09
N PRO A 782 -6.94 14.96 -21.94
CA PRO A 782 -7.16 15.24 -23.35
C PRO A 782 -7.91 16.56 -23.59
N SER A 783 -8.95 16.82 -22.79
CA SER A 783 -9.80 18.00 -22.94
C SER A 783 -9.07 19.31 -22.62
N THR A 784 -8.11 19.30 -21.71
CA THR A 784 -7.26 20.45 -21.39
C THR A 784 -6.25 20.71 -22.50
N LEU A 785 -5.55 19.67 -22.98
CA LEU A 785 -4.55 19.84 -24.03
C LEU A 785 -5.19 20.29 -25.36
N ASP A 786 -6.40 19.84 -25.66
CA ASP A 786 -7.18 20.32 -26.80
C ASP A 786 -7.47 21.84 -26.73
N MET A 787 -7.73 22.39 -25.53
CA MET A 787 -7.89 23.84 -25.38
C MET A 787 -6.58 24.58 -25.61
N TRP A 788 -5.48 24.06 -25.09
CA TRP A 788 -4.16 24.68 -25.26
C TRP A 788 -3.69 24.65 -26.71
N ILE A 789 -3.93 23.55 -27.44
CA ILE A 789 -3.67 23.47 -28.88
C ILE A 789 -4.45 24.56 -29.62
N LYS A 790 -5.75 24.73 -29.34
CA LYS A 790 -6.57 25.80 -29.95
C LYS A 790 -6.03 27.19 -29.63
N ILE A 791 -5.52 27.42 -28.41
CA ILE A 791 -4.88 28.70 -28.05
C ILE A 791 -3.64 28.93 -28.93
N LEU A 792 -2.76 27.94 -29.05
CA LEU A 792 -1.53 28.03 -29.84
C LEU A 792 -1.80 28.21 -31.34
N GLU A 793 -2.88 27.64 -31.87
CA GLU A 793 -3.35 27.85 -33.25
C GLU A 793 -3.79 29.31 -33.48
N ASN A 794 -4.49 29.90 -32.51
CA ASN A 794 -4.99 31.28 -32.59
C ASN A 794 -3.93 32.33 -32.22
N VAL A 795 -2.79 31.92 -31.66
CA VAL A 795 -1.65 32.79 -31.34
C VAL A 795 -0.40 32.24 -32.05
N PRO A 796 -0.19 32.53 -33.35
CA PRO A 796 0.83 31.85 -34.15
C PRO A 796 2.27 31.99 -33.64
N LYS A 797 2.62 33.15 -33.08
CA LYS A 797 3.92 33.41 -32.44
C LYS A 797 3.85 33.17 -30.93
N SER A 798 3.58 31.94 -30.52
CA SER A 798 3.57 31.56 -29.11
C SER A 798 4.17 30.19 -28.89
N ILE A 799 4.54 29.82 -27.67
CA ILE A 799 4.91 28.45 -27.30
C ILE A 799 4.19 28.06 -26.01
N LEU A 800 4.10 26.76 -25.75
CA LEU A 800 3.65 26.21 -24.48
C LEU A 800 4.85 25.59 -23.75
N TRP A 801 5.13 26.10 -22.55
CA TRP A 801 6.22 25.70 -21.69
C TRP A 801 5.72 24.84 -20.53
N LEU A 802 6.11 23.57 -20.53
CA LEU A 802 5.65 22.57 -19.57
C LEU A 802 6.78 22.04 -18.68
N LEU A 803 6.39 21.53 -17.51
CA LEU A 803 7.30 20.81 -16.62
C LEU A 803 7.48 19.37 -17.09
N ARG A 804 8.74 18.92 -17.26
CA ARG A 804 9.08 17.52 -17.54
C ARG A 804 8.97 16.68 -16.26
N PHE A 805 7.75 16.37 -15.82
CA PHE A 805 7.55 15.53 -14.65
C PHE A 805 6.24 14.72 -14.64
N PRO A 806 6.30 13.38 -14.77
CA PRO A 806 7.51 12.59 -15.02
C PRO A 806 8.00 12.73 -16.48
N TYR A 807 9.25 12.36 -16.76
CA TYR A 807 9.84 12.58 -18.08
C TYR A 807 9.15 11.80 -19.21
N GLN A 808 8.59 10.62 -18.89
CA GLN A 808 7.86 9.78 -19.85
C GLN A 808 6.61 10.46 -20.41
N GLY A 809 6.08 11.49 -19.74
CA GLY A 809 4.92 12.24 -20.22
C GLY A 809 5.22 13.15 -21.42
N GLU A 810 6.48 13.56 -21.61
CA GLU A 810 6.86 14.47 -22.71
C GLU A 810 6.56 13.86 -24.08
N GLU A 811 6.95 12.60 -24.30
CA GLU A 811 6.74 11.94 -25.59
C GLU A 811 5.25 11.80 -25.92
N HIS A 812 4.43 11.42 -24.93
CA HIS A 812 2.99 11.26 -25.10
C HIS A 812 2.28 12.59 -25.41
N ILE A 813 2.65 13.67 -24.72
CA ILE A 813 2.11 15.02 -24.99
C ILE A 813 2.52 15.48 -26.39
N ARG A 814 3.80 15.33 -26.76
CA ARG A 814 4.29 15.70 -28.10
C ARG A 814 3.56 14.93 -29.19
N LYS A 815 3.41 13.61 -29.02
CA LYS A 815 2.66 12.75 -29.94
C LYS A 815 1.21 13.24 -30.09
N TYR A 816 0.52 13.50 -28.98
CA TYR A 816 -0.87 13.96 -29.00
C TYR A 816 -1.05 15.31 -29.72
N CYS A 817 -0.09 16.24 -29.53
CA CYS A 817 -0.05 17.52 -30.24
C CYS A 817 0.18 17.36 -31.74
N VAL A 818 1.15 16.51 -32.14
CA VAL A 818 1.46 16.24 -33.55
C VAL A 818 0.29 15.59 -34.27
N GLU A 819 -0.41 14.65 -33.64
CA GLU A 819 -1.62 14.02 -34.18
C GLU A 819 -2.76 15.01 -34.44
N ARG A 820 -2.71 16.19 -33.82
CA ARG A 820 -3.66 17.31 -34.01
C ARG A 820 -3.12 18.43 -34.91
N GLY A 821 -1.95 18.24 -35.50
CA GLY A 821 -1.37 19.20 -36.45
C GLY A 821 -0.59 20.36 -35.82
N LEU A 822 -0.30 20.32 -34.52
CA LEU A 822 0.57 21.31 -33.88
C LEU A 822 2.05 20.98 -34.13
N ASP A 823 2.83 21.97 -34.54
CA ASP A 823 4.29 21.83 -34.67
C ASP A 823 4.92 21.49 -33.30
N PRO A 824 5.68 20.38 -33.18
CA PRO A 824 6.28 19.97 -31.92
C PRO A 824 7.27 21.00 -31.35
N SER A 825 7.86 21.88 -32.16
CA SER A 825 8.73 22.97 -31.70
C SER A 825 8.01 24.00 -30.83
N ARG A 826 6.67 24.06 -30.92
CA ARG A 826 5.80 24.94 -30.12
C ARG A 826 5.63 24.46 -28.68
N ILE A 827 6.09 23.25 -28.35
CA ILE A 827 6.04 22.68 -27.00
C ILE A 827 7.45 22.56 -26.44
N VAL A 828 7.73 23.31 -25.38
CA VAL A 828 9.03 23.34 -24.70
C VAL A 828 8.88 22.68 -23.34
N PHE A 829 9.85 21.84 -22.96
CA PHE A 829 9.88 21.18 -21.66
C PHE A 829 11.15 21.55 -20.89
N SER A 830 11.01 21.93 -19.62
CA SER A 830 12.14 22.09 -18.71
C SER A 830 12.07 21.09 -17.56
N ASN A 831 13.25 20.73 -17.03
CA ASN A 831 13.35 19.84 -15.89
C ASN A 831 12.73 20.47 -14.63
N VAL A 832 12.45 19.61 -13.65
CA VAL A 832 12.17 20.04 -12.28
C VAL A 832 13.38 20.81 -11.77
N ALA A 833 13.11 21.99 -11.22
CA ALA A 833 14.10 22.88 -10.66
C ALA A 833 13.95 22.94 -9.14
N ALA A 834 14.98 23.41 -8.44
CA ALA A 834 14.87 23.73 -7.02
C ALA A 834 13.79 24.81 -6.79
N LYS A 835 13.20 24.87 -5.59
CA LYS A 835 11.99 25.66 -5.33
C LYS A 835 12.15 27.13 -5.72
N GLU A 836 13.28 27.75 -5.41
CA GLU A 836 13.57 29.15 -5.74
C GLU A 836 13.58 29.38 -7.26
N GLU A 837 14.32 28.55 -8.00
CA GLU A 837 14.42 28.66 -9.46
C GLU A 837 13.08 28.37 -10.13
N HIS A 838 12.34 27.36 -9.62
CA HIS A 838 11.00 27.01 -10.10
C HIS A 838 10.04 28.21 -10.05
N VAL A 839 10.05 28.96 -8.94
CA VAL A 839 9.24 30.17 -8.81
C VAL A 839 9.84 31.29 -9.65
N ARG A 840 11.13 31.62 -9.48
CA ARG A 840 11.79 32.75 -10.16
C ARG A 840 11.64 32.71 -11.69
N ARG A 841 11.76 31.52 -12.31
CA ARG A 841 11.65 31.38 -13.77
C ARG A 841 10.23 31.61 -14.29
N GLY A 842 9.21 31.58 -13.42
CA GLY A 842 7.84 31.95 -13.78
C GLY A 842 7.74 33.37 -14.34
N GLN A 843 8.62 34.28 -13.93
CA GLN A 843 8.67 35.66 -14.45
C GLN A 843 8.94 35.74 -15.96
N LEU A 844 9.50 34.69 -16.56
CA LEU A 844 9.80 34.62 -17.99
C LEU A 844 8.57 34.27 -18.85
N ALA A 845 7.52 33.75 -18.22
CA ALA A 845 6.27 33.44 -18.88
C ALA A 845 5.41 34.70 -19.03
N ASP A 846 4.63 34.75 -20.11
CA ASP A 846 3.67 35.83 -20.34
C ASP A 846 2.34 35.52 -19.66
N VAL A 847 1.86 34.27 -19.77
CA VAL A 847 0.58 33.81 -19.23
C VAL A 847 0.69 32.36 -18.76
N CYS A 848 0.14 32.04 -17.60
CA CYS A 848 -0.04 30.67 -17.13
C CYS A 848 -1.41 30.14 -17.53
N LEU A 849 -1.45 28.94 -18.10
CA LEU A 849 -2.67 28.22 -18.46
C LEU A 849 -2.93 27.16 -17.40
N ASP A 850 -3.83 27.40 -16.45
CA ASP A 850 -4.14 26.46 -15.38
C ASP A 850 -4.90 25.22 -15.89
N THR A 851 -4.79 24.10 -15.18
CA THR A 851 -5.46 22.82 -15.50
C THR A 851 -6.84 22.75 -14.84
N PRO A 852 -7.96 22.73 -15.60
CA PRO A 852 -9.31 22.70 -15.01
C PRO A 852 -9.64 21.40 -14.25
N LEU A 853 -9.06 20.26 -14.65
CA LEU A 853 -9.31 18.97 -13.99
C LEU A 853 -8.92 19.01 -12.50
N CYS A 854 -7.73 19.56 -12.24
CA CYS A 854 -7.17 19.78 -10.91
C CYS A 854 -6.23 20.98 -11.05
N ASN A 855 -6.49 22.07 -10.33
CA ASN A 855 -5.75 23.30 -10.54
C ASN A 855 -4.30 23.20 -10.02
N GLY A 856 -3.47 24.17 -10.42
CA GLY A 856 -2.31 24.59 -9.67
C GLY A 856 -2.71 25.12 -8.30
N HIS A 857 -2.40 24.34 -7.25
CA HIS A 857 -2.61 24.78 -5.87
C HIS A 857 -1.40 25.61 -5.44
N THR A 858 -0.36 24.98 -4.90
CA THR A 858 0.95 25.64 -4.67
C THR A 858 1.50 26.26 -5.94
N THR A 859 1.41 25.57 -7.08
CA THR A 859 1.86 26.08 -8.37
C THR A 859 1.12 27.35 -8.79
N GLY A 860 -0.16 27.49 -8.43
CA GLY A 860 -0.91 28.73 -8.68
C GLY A 860 -0.31 29.89 -7.89
N MET A 861 -0.02 29.69 -6.60
CA MET A 861 0.66 30.68 -5.76
C MET A 861 2.07 31.02 -6.28
N ASP A 862 2.83 30.01 -6.70
CA ASP A 862 4.17 30.16 -7.28
C ASP A 862 4.14 31.10 -8.50
N ILE A 863 3.20 30.86 -9.42
CA ILE A 863 3.05 31.68 -10.63
C ILE A 863 2.57 33.09 -10.30
N LEU A 864 1.54 33.24 -9.47
CA LEU A 864 0.98 34.55 -9.11
C LEU A 864 2.01 35.43 -8.37
N TRP A 865 2.88 34.82 -7.56
CA TRP A 865 3.97 35.55 -6.90
C TRP A 865 4.95 36.20 -7.89
N THR A 866 5.09 35.65 -9.10
CA THR A 866 5.95 36.24 -10.15
C THR A 866 5.32 37.41 -10.90
N GLY A 867 4.06 37.74 -10.61
CA GLY A 867 3.27 38.69 -11.40
C GLY A 867 2.77 38.15 -12.74
N THR A 868 2.83 36.83 -12.94
CA THR A 868 2.37 36.20 -14.19
C THR A 868 0.86 35.91 -14.10
N PRO A 869 0.03 36.45 -15.01
CA PRO A 869 -1.41 36.18 -15.06
C PRO A 869 -1.69 34.69 -15.25
N MET A 870 -2.70 34.16 -14.55
CA MET A 870 -3.10 32.76 -14.66
C MET A 870 -4.56 32.66 -15.10
N VAL A 871 -4.83 31.98 -16.21
CA VAL A 871 -6.18 31.70 -16.71
C VAL A 871 -6.65 30.37 -16.15
N THR A 872 -7.83 30.33 -15.52
CA THR A 872 -8.42 29.11 -14.95
C THR A 872 -9.89 28.94 -15.34
N MET A 873 -10.44 27.75 -15.12
CA MET A 873 -11.85 27.45 -15.30
C MET A 873 -12.31 26.52 -14.17
N PRO A 874 -13.18 26.98 -13.24
CA PRO A 874 -13.65 26.15 -12.16
C PRO A 874 -14.57 25.04 -12.67
N LEU A 875 -14.38 23.82 -12.16
CA LEU A 875 -15.37 22.75 -12.25
C LEU A 875 -16.10 22.62 -10.90
N GLU A 876 -16.50 21.41 -10.51
CA GLU A 876 -17.29 21.17 -9.29
C GLU A 876 -16.45 20.67 -8.10
N SER A 877 -15.28 20.08 -8.31
CA SER A 877 -14.46 19.57 -7.20
C SER A 877 -13.70 20.70 -6.50
N LEU A 878 -13.46 20.57 -5.19
CA LEU A 878 -12.58 21.51 -4.46
C LEU A 878 -11.26 21.73 -5.21
N ALA A 879 -10.60 20.64 -5.60
CA ALA A 879 -9.32 20.66 -6.31
C ALA A 879 -9.35 21.41 -7.66
N SER A 880 -10.52 21.52 -8.30
CA SER A 880 -10.72 22.25 -9.57
C SER A 880 -11.12 23.71 -9.39
N ARG A 881 -11.25 24.20 -8.15
CA ARG A 881 -11.70 25.56 -7.84
C ARG A 881 -10.69 26.40 -7.04
N VAL A 882 -9.58 25.80 -6.61
CA VAL A 882 -8.54 26.50 -5.83
C VAL A 882 -7.96 27.70 -6.59
N ALA A 883 -7.59 27.54 -7.86
CA ALA A 883 -7.04 28.66 -8.65
C ALA A 883 -8.06 29.78 -8.85
N THR A 884 -9.34 29.43 -8.97
CA THR A 884 -10.42 30.42 -9.01
C THR A 884 -10.47 31.22 -7.69
N SER A 885 -10.43 30.54 -6.54
CA SER A 885 -10.39 31.19 -5.23
C SER A 885 -9.16 32.09 -5.06
N GLN A 886 -7.98 31.64 -5.50
CA GLN A 886 -6.76 32.46 -5.50
C GLN A 886 -6.93 33.76 -6.32
N LEU A 887 -7.48 33.68 -7.53
CA LEU A 887 -7.69 34.87 -8.39
C LEU A 887 -8.75 35.83 -7.82
N TYR A 888 -9.78 35.32 -7.15
CA TYR A 888 -10.78 36.15 -6.46
C TYR A 888 -10.21 36.84 -5.22
N ALA A 889 -9.33 36.17 -4.46
CA ALA A 889 -8.61 36.78 -3.35
C ALA A 889 -7.57 37.81 -3.83
N LEU A 890 -6.94 37.56 -4.98
CA LEU A 890 -6.02 38.50 -5.62
C LEU A 890 -6.74 39.73 -6.20
N GLY A 891 -8.03 39.63 -6.54
CA GLY A 891 -8.81 40.72 -7.14
C GLY A 891 -8.74 40.80 -8.68
N VAL A 892 -8.52 39.66 -9.33
CA VAL A 892 -8.48 39.52 -10.81
C VAL A 892 -9.46 38.45 -11.33
N PRO A 893 -10.76 38.53 -11.01
CA PRO A 893 -11.75 37.54 -11.43
C PRO A 893 -11.95 37.46 -12.95
N GLU A 894 -11.51 38.45 -13.72
CA GLU A 894 -11.56 38.45 -15.19
C GLU A 894 -10.70 37.36 -15.85
N LEU A 895 -9.80 36.72 -15.10
CA LEU A 895 -9.00 35.59 -15.56
C LEU A 895 -9.69 34.23 -15.32
N VAL A 896 -10.92 34.24 -14.78
CA VAL A 896 -11.72 33.05 -14.49
C VAL A 896 -12.75 32.85 -15.60
N ALA A 897 -12.55 31.82 -16.41
CA ALA A 897 -13.47 31.42 -17.46
C ALA A 897 -14.64 30.58 -16.90
N LYS A 898 -15.85 30.76 -17.43
CA LYS A 898 -17.03 29.93 -17.10
C LYS A 898 -17.19 28.75 -18.05
N THR A 899 -16.57 28.81 -19.22
CA THR A 899 -16.64 27.77 -20.25
C THR A 899 -15.29 27.54 -20.90
N ARG A 900 -15.12 26.40 -21.56
CA ARG A 900 -13.91 26.08 -22.34
C ARG A 900 -13.66 27.10 -23.44
N GLN A 901 -14.72 27.63 -24.06
CA GLN A 901 -14.59 28.64 -25.11
C GLN A 901 -14.11 29.98 -24.54
N GLU A 902 -14.62 30.36 -23.38
CA GLU A 902 -14.18 31.57 -22.68
C GLU A 902 -12.72 31.44 -22.19
N TYR A 903 -12.31 30.27 -21.71
CA TYR A 903 -10.92 29.98 -21.34
C TYR A 903 -9.97 30.22 -22.52
N VAL A 904 -10.31 29.66 -23.68
CA VAL A 904 -9.54 29.89 -24.92
C VAL A 904 -9.57 31.37 -25.30
N SER A 905 -10.72 32.04 -25.23
CA SER A 905 -10.86 33.45 -25.60
C SER A 905 -10.03 34.37 -24.72
N ILE A 906 -9.99 34.15 -23.40
CA ILE A 906 -9.19 34.95 -22.46
C ILE A 906 -7.71 34.76 -22.77
N ALA A 907 -7.26 33.51 -22.91
CA ALA A 907 -5.87 33.19 -23.20
C ALA A 907 -5.41 33.73 -24.56
N VAL A 908 -6.24 33.63 -25.60
CA VAL A 908 -5.96 34.19 -26.93
C VAL A 908 -5.86 35.70 -26.86
N ARG A 909 -6.80 36.39 -26.17
CA ARG A 909 -6.73 37.84 -25.99
C ARG A 909 -5.43 38.27 -25.33
N LEU A 910 -5.03 37.60 -24.25
CA LEU A 910 -3.74 37.86 -23.59
C LEU A 910 -2.52 37.56 -24.49
N GLY A 911 -2.66 36.64 -25.45
CA GLY A 911 -1.61 36.33 -26.42
C GLY A 911 -1.56 37.27 -27.65
N THR A 912 -2.63 37.98 -27.97
CA THR A 912 -2.71 38.80 -29.19
C THR A 912 -2.79 40.31 -28.93
N ASP A 913 -3.31 40.72 -27.77
CA ASP A 913 -3.48 42.13 -27.38
C ASP A 913 -2.37 42.51 -26.38
N ALA A 914 -1.31 43.15 -26.89
CA ALA A 914 -0.11 43.47 -26.12
C ALA A 914 -0.38 44.47 -24.98
N ASP A 915 -1.25 45.46 -25.21
CA ASP A 915 -1.62 46.46 -24.21
C ASP A 915 -2.44 45.81 -23.10
N HIS A 916 -3.38 44.94 -23.47
CA HIS A 916 -4.15 44.19 -22.48
C HIS A 916 -3.27 43.26 -21.64
N LEU A 917 -2.31 42.56 -22.25
CA LEU A 917 -1.34 41.74 -21.54
C LEU A 917 -0.49 42.58 -20.57
N ALA A 918 0.05 43.70 -21.02
CA ALA A 918 0.88 44.58 -20.19
C ALA A 918 0.10 45.09 -18.97
N ASN A 919 -1.14 45.56 -19.18
CA ASN A 919 -2.02 46.01 -18.10
C ASN A 919 -2.37 44.87 -17.12
N MET A 920 -2.66 43.67 -17.63
CA MET A 920 -2.97 42.52 -16.78
C MET A 920 -1.77 42.08 -15.95
N ARG A 921 -0.57 42.06 -16.53
CA ARG A 921 0.68 41.78 -15.81
C ARG A 921 0.94 42.81 -14.72
N ALA A 922 0.76 44.09 -15.02
CA ALA A 922 0.90 45.16 -14.03
C ALA A 922 -0.11 44.99 -12.87
N LYS A 923 -1.38 44.68 -13.20
CA LYS A 923 -2.42 44.41 -12.21
C LYS A 923 -2.06 43.25 -11.29
N VAL A 924 -1.65 42.10 -11.84
CA VAL A 924 -1.24 40.93 -11.05
C VAL A 924 0.00 41.20 -10.21
N TRP A 925 0.99 41.91 -10.78
CA TRP A 925 2.23 42.28 -10.09
C TRP A 925 1.98 43.15 -8.86
N MET A 926 1.10 44.14 -8.96
CA MET A 926 0.73 45.01 -7.84
C MET A 926 -0.21 44.32 -6.85
N ALA A 927 -1.16 43.53 -7.35
CA ALA A 927 -2.15 42.85 -6.51
C ALA A 927 -1.54 41.83 -5.55
N ARG A 928 -0.41 41.20 -5.89
CA ARG A 928 0.20 40.17 -5.03
C ARG A 928 0.71 40.70 -3.69
N THR A 929 0.98 42.01 -3.59
CA THR A 929 1.41 42.68 -2.35
C THR A 929 0.34 43.57 -1.75
N SER A 930 -0.65 44.05 -2.53
CA SER A 930 -1.76 44.86 -2.01
C SER A 930 -2.95 44.02 -1.51
N SER A 931 -3.18 42.84 -2.10
CA SER A 931 -4.29 41.96 -1.74
C SER A 931 -3.96 41.09 -0.51
N THR A 932 -4.94 40.34 -0.04
CA THR A 932 -4.79 39.43 1.11
C THR A 932 -4.18 38.07 0.75
N LEU A 933 -3.94 37.78 -0.54
CA LEU A 933 -3.57 36.43 -0.99
C LEU A 933 -2.23 35.92 -0.39
N PHE A 934 -1.27 36.82 -0.21
CA PHE A 934 0.06 36.52 0.37
C PHE A 934 0.28 37.23 1.73
N ASP A 935 -0.77 37.81 2.32
CA ASP A 935 -0.71 38.43 3.64
C ASP A 935 -0.97 37.38 4.73
N VAL A 936 0.11 36.72 5.16
CA VAL A 936 0.06 35.69 6.20
C VAL A 936 -0.47 36.25 7.53
N LYS A 937 -0.21 37.53 7.84
CA LYS A 937 -0.64 38.13 9.11
C LYS A 937 -2.15 38.35 9.12
N GLN A 938 -2.71 38.91 8.04
CA GLN A 938 -4.16 39.02 7.91
C GLN A 938 -4.82 37.64 7.89
N TYR A 939 -4.22 36.66 7.20
CA TYR A 939 -4.70 35.29 7.17
C TYR A 939 -4.79 34.67 8.58
N CYS A 940 -3.76 34.84 9.43
CA CYS A 940 -3.79 34.36 10.81
C CYS A 940 -4.93 35.01 11.63
N HIS A 941 -5.12 36.32 11.50
CA HIS A 941 -6.21 37.03 12.16
C HIS A 941 -7.59 36.46 11.76
N ASP A 942 -7.82 36.28 10.47
CA ASP A 942 -9.08 35.74 9.95
C ASP A 942 -9.30 34.29 10.39
N MET A 943 -8.22 33.49 10.44
CA MET A 943 -8.26 32.12 10.91
C MET A 943 -8.56 32.04 12.41
N GLU A 944 -7.98 32.91 13.23
CA GLU A 944 -8.29 33.01 14.66
C GLU A 944 -9.75 33.35 14.91
N ASP A 945 -10.32 34.27 14.14
CA ASP A 945 -11.75 34.62 14.22
C ASP A 945 -12.65 33.42 13.85
N LEU A 946 -12.27 32.67 12.81
CA LEU A 946 -13.00 31.48 12.39
C LEU A 946 -12.93 30.36 13.46
N LEU A 947 -11.74 30.10 13.98
CA LEU A 947 -11.51 29.10 15.03
C LEU A 947 -12.22 29.50 16.34
N GLY A 948 -12.22 30.79 16.68
CA GLY A 948 -12.97 31.33 17.80
C GLY A 948 -14.48 31.13 17.64
N GLN A 949 -15.03 31.28 16.44
CA GLN A 949 -16.44 30.96 16.15
C GLN A 949 -16.75 29.48 16.32
N MET A 950 -15.88 28.58 15.85
CA MET A 950 -16.03 27.13 16.09
C MET A 950 -16.08 26.82 17.58
N TRP A 951 -15.12 27.36 18.34
CA TRP A 951 -15.05 27.14 19.78
C TRP A 951 -16.28 27.70 20.51
N LYS A 952 -16.69 28.94 20.20
CA LYS A 952 -17.87 29.57 20.84
C LYS A 952 -19.14 28.76 20.62
N ARG A 953 -19.32 28.16 19.45
CA ARG A 953 -20.46 27.25 19.16
C ARG A 953 -20.41 25.99 20.03
N TYR A 954 -19.24 25.36 20.11
CA TYR A 954 -19.02 24.20 20.97
C TYR A 954 -19.23 24.54 22.45
N GLU A 955 -18.62 25.63 22.94
CA GLU A 955 -18.80 26.18 24.28
C GLU A 955 -20.29 26.45 24.60
N SER A 956 -21.07 26.91 23.62
CA SER A 956 -22.51 27.12 23.75
C SER A 956 -23.36 25.85 23.59
N GLY A 957 -22.77 24.72 23.18
CA GLY A 957 -23.45 23.42 23.06
C GLY A 957 -24.30 23.32 21.82
N MET A 958 -24.02 24.19 20.85
CA MET A 958 -24.65 24.17 19.55
C MET A 958 -24.14 22.96 18.76
N PRO A 959 -24.98 22.36 17.89
CA PRO A 959 -24.50 21.32 16.99
C PRO A 959 -23.48 21.89 16.00
N ILE A 960 -22.61 21.00 15.51
CA ILE A 960 -21.69 21.29 14.41
C ILE A 960 -22.52 21.65 13.17
N ASP A 961 -22.33 22.85 12.64
CA ASP A 961 -23.06 23.37 11.48
C ASP A 961 -22.20 24.34 10.69
N HIS A 962 -22.58 24.62 9.45
CA HIS A 962 -21.83 25.52 8.56
C HIS A 962 -21.55 26.90 9.21
N ILE A 963 -20.33 27.41 9.02
CA ILE A 963 -19.92 28.76 9.45
C ILE A 963 -19.60 29.56 8.18
N THR A 964 -20.59 30.33 7.72
CA THR A 964 -20.54 31.01 6.40
C THR A 964 -20.91 32.49 6.47
N ASN A 965 -20.92 33.10 7.65
CA ASN A 965 -21.51 34.42 7.91
C ASN A 965 -21.13 35.46 6.82
N ASN A 966 -22.15 35.99 6.14
CA ASN A 966 -22.15 37.12 5.19
C ASN A 966 -21.15 37.11 4.02
N THR A 967 -20.61 35.97 3.63
CA THR A 967 -19.84 35.85 2.38
C THR A 967 -20.75 35.35 1.26
N GLU A 968 -21.31 36.28 0.49
CA GLU A 968 -22.06 35.91 -0.72
C GLU A 968 -21.12 35.25 -1.73
N THR A 969 -21.53 34.11 -2.28
CA THR A 969 -20.85 33.52 -3.43
C THR A 969 -20.95 34.51 -4.59
N PRO A 970 -19.85 34.90 -5.26
CA PRO A 970 -19.91 35.84 -6.36
C PRO A 970 -20.90 35.36 -7.44
N HIS A 971 -21.76 36.26 -7.94
CA HIS A 971 -22.79 35.91 -8.91
C HIS A 971 -22.19 35.24 -10.17
N GLY A 972 -22.63 34.01 -10.46
CA GLY A 972 -22.23 33.25 -11.64
C GLY A 972 -21.16 32.16 -11.43
N LEU A 973 -20.83 31.80 -10.19
CA LEU A 973 -19.84 30.77 -9.82
C LEU A 973 -20.37 29.46 -9.24
#